data_AF-A0A498IE20-F1
#
_entry.id   AF-A0A498IE20-F1
#
_cell.length_a   1.000
_cell.length_b   1.000
_cell.length_c   1.000
_cell.angle_alpha   90.00
_cell.angle_beta   90.00
_cell.angle_gamma   90.00
#
_symmetry.space_group_name_H-M   'P 1'
#
loop_
_entity.id
_entity.type
_entity.pdbx_description
1 polymer ?
#
loop_
_entity_poly.entity_id
_entity_poly.type
_entity_poly.pdbx_seq_one_letter_code
_entity_poly.pdbx_strand_id
1 'polypeptide(L)'
;MLAMSILNFETECREIHGSWGQLNRLARALANRTRHERQQIRETYKSIYGDDLVNRLKDAAAAGISPKLCAALSMWMTEQHERDAVVVREALDDQKGDTNYNALVEIFVGRKSSHILLIKQAYYRRFWRQLDQDIINIEPPNPYQKILVALVASHKAHHADVSQHIAKADARRLYETGEGSSGPIEEAVVLEILSKRSIPQLKLTFSCYKHIYGHEYTKSLKTRNYGELENAMKMVVQCIYNPPDYFAAVLYASMKGCISDEGAVRRVMVSRAEVDMDEIKREFKKKHGMELRDAICDNIPSGDYRDFLVALTKNDGKENEELTNSMKKLQVEESSSGSGQAAVSNFKRKPVIVIVVGMAGSGKTTFMHRLVSHTHESNIRGYVMNLDPAVMTLPFGANIDIRDTVRYKEVMKQFNLGPNGGILTSLNLFATKFDEVISVIEKRADQLDYVLVDTPGQIEIFTWSASGAIITEAFASTFPTVIAYVVDTPRSASPVTFMSNMLYACSILYKTRLPLVLAFNKIDVAQHQFALEWMEDFETFQAAVNADSSYSSNLAQSLSLVLDEFYKNLRSVGVSAVTGAGMKDFFNAIEASADEYMETYKADLDKRRAEKQRLEEEHRKENMEKLRKDMEKSRGETVVLSTGLKDKDERGKAMMDEDEEDEVEEEDEVFSEDEEGIDEDEDEEVGRFSF
;
A
#
# COMPACT_ATOMS: atom_id res chain seq x y z
N MET A 1 3.43 -13.78 27.87
CA MET A 1 2.31 -13.04 27.24
C MET A 1 1.73 -13.76 26.02
N LEU A 2 2.52 -14.25 25.05
CA LEU A 2 2.02 -15.06 23.91
C LEU A 2 1.26 -16.34 24.30
N ALA A 3 1.71 -17.04 25.35
CA ALA A 3 0.96 -18.19 25.89
C ALA A 3 -0.41 -17.77 26.48
N MET A 4 -0.55 -16.54 26.97
CA MET A 4 -1.82 -16.06 27.53
C MET A 4 -2.81 -15.63 26.43
N SER A 5 -2.36 -15.11 25.28
CA SER A 5 -3.28 -14.78 24.17
C SER A 5 -3.76 -16.04 23.45
N ILE A 6 -2.90 -17.04 23.25
CA ILE A 6 -3.29 -18.33 22.66
C ILE A 6 -4.28 -19.07 23.57
N LEU A 7 -4.03 -19.11 24.89
CA LEU A 7 -4.99 -19.67 25.86
C LEU A 7 -6.35 -18.95 25.83
N ASN A 8 -6.37 -17.66 25.53
CA ASN A 8 -7.61 -16.88 25.45
C ASN A 8 -8.44 -17.31 24.23
N PHE A 9 -7.84 -17.40 23.04
CA PHE A 9 -8.56 -17.81 21.83
C PHE A 9 -9.00 -19.28 21.85
N GLU A 10 -8.25 -20.19 22.48
CA GLU A 10 -8.72 -21.57 22.68
C GLU A 10 -9.97 -21.63 23.57
N THR A 11 -10.00 -20.83 24.63
CA THR A 11 -11.14 -20.76 25.55
C THR A 11 -12.36 -20.14 24.86
N GLU A 12 -12.14 -19.09 24.06
CA GLU A 12 -13.16 -18.49 23.20
C GLU A 12 -13.68 -19.48 22.14
N CYS A 13 -12.81 -20.26 21.50
CA CYS A 13 -13.23 -21.30 20.55
C CYS A 13 -14.10 -22.37 21.20
N ARG A 14 -13.81 -22.75 22.46
CA ARG A 14 -14.65 -23.66 23.25
C ARG A 14 -16.00 -23.03 23.60
N GLU A 15 -16.03 -21.75 23.95
CA GLU A 15 -17.29 -21.04 24.19
C GLU A 15 -18.13 -20.92 22.91
N ILE A 16 -17.51 -20.60 21.78
CA ILE A 16 -18.15 -20.57 20.45
C ILE A 16 -18.72 -21.95 20.11
N HIS A 17 -17.95 -23.02 20.31
CA HIS A 17 -18.41 -24.39 20.06
C HIS A 17 -19.57 -24.80 20.99
N GLY A 18 -19.52 -24.42 22.27
CA GLY A 18 -20.59 -24.68 23.24
C GLY A 18 -21.85 -23.83 23.02
N SER A 19 -21.72 -22.65 22.39
CA SER A 19 -22.82 -21.72 22.12
C SER A 19 -23.64 -22.10 20.89
N TRP A 20 -23.37 -23.23 20.24
CA TRP A 20 -24.03 -23.57 18.98
C TRP A 20 -25.53 -23.88 19.13
N GLY A 21 -25.98 -24.24 20.34
CA GLY A 21 -27.40 -24.32 20.71
C GLY A 21 -28.06 -22.98 21.06
N GLN A 22 -27.29 -21.87 21.11
CA GLN A 22 -27.76 -20.52 21.43
C GLN A 22 -27.16 -19.50 20.45
N LEU A 23 -27.68 -19.46 19.24
CA LEU A 23 -27.18 -18.60 18.14
C LEU A 23 -27.09 -17.12 18.50
N ASN A 24 -27.98 -16.62 19.36
CA ASN A 24 -27.91 -15.26 19.91
C ASN A 24 -26.61 -14.96 20.66
N ARG A 25 -26.12 -15.91 21.46
CA ARG A 25 -24.88 -15.75 22.21
C ARG A 25 -23.69 -15.74 21.25
N LEU A 26 -23.70 -16.64 20.27
CA LEU A 26 -22.70 -16.68 19.21
C LEU A 26 -22.65 -15.38 18.42
N ALA A 27 -23.81 -14.85 18.02
CA ALA A 27 -23.92 -13.61 17.25
C ALA A 27 -23.30 -12.42 17.97
N ARG A 28 -23.60 -12.25 19.28
CA ARG A 28 -23.00 -11.17 20.09
C ARG A 28 -21.51 -11.36 20.31
N ALA A 29 -21.07 -12.60 20.56
CA ALA A 29 -19.65 -12.90 20.78
C ALA A 29 -18.79 -12.60 19.54
N LEU A 30 -19.35 -12.77 18.34
CA LEU A 30 -18.65 -12.53 17.07
C LEU A 30 -18.83 -11.12 16.52
N ALA A 31 -19.94 -10.43 16.81
CA ALA A 31 -20.23 -9.09 16.24
C ALA A 31 -19.18 -8.03 16.63
N ASN A 32 -18.65 -8.09 17.85
CA ASN A 32 -17.71 -7.10 18.39
C ASN A 32 -16.24 -7.45 18.13
N ARG A 33 -15.96 -8.45 17.29
CA ARG A 33 -14.59 -8.90 17.00
C ARG A 33 -14.04 -8.21 15.78
N THR A 34 -12.81 -7.72 15.91
CA THR A 34 -12.05 -7.14 14.81
C THR A 34 -11.74 -8.18 13.74
N ARG A 35 -11.41 -7.73 12.53
CA ARG A 35 -10.93 -8.60 11.44
C ARG A 35 -9.82 -9.57 11.88
N HIS A 36 -8.82 -9.07 12.58
CA HIS A 36 -7.67 -9.88 12.99
C HIS A 36 -8.06 -10.95 14.01
N GLU A 37 -8.88 -10.60 15.01
CA GLU A 37 -9.40 -11.56 15.98
C GLU A 37 -10.26 -12.64 15.32
N ARG A 38 -11.11 -12.27 14.35
CA ARG A 38 -11.93 -13.24 13.61
C ARG A 38 -11.09 -14.24 12.84
N GLN A 39 -10.00 -13.78 12.21
CA GLN A 39 -9.06 -14.65 11.50
C GLN A 39 -8.38 -15.64 12.47
N GLN A 40 -7.87 -15.13 13.59
CA GLN A 40 -7.25 -15.97 14.64
C GLN A 40 -8.23 -16.98 15.23
N ILE A 41 -9.48 -16.57 15.48
CA ILE A 41 -10.55 -17.47 15.95
C ILE A 41 -10.81 -18.57 14.91
N ARG A 42 -10.89 -18.24 13.62
CA ARG A 42 -11.13 -19.23 12.55
C ARG A 42 -9.98 -20.25 12.45
N GLU A 43 -8.74 -19.77 12.46
CA GLU A 43 -7.54 -20.63 12.40
C GLU A 43 -7.42 -21.53 13.64
N THR A 44 -7.63 -20.96 14.83
CA THR A 44 -7.59 -21.69 16.10
C THR A 44 -8.72 -22.71 16.18
N TYR A 45 -9.94 -22.36 15.77
CA TYR A 45 -11.08 -23.27 15.74
C TYR A 45 -10.82 -24.46 14.81
N LYS A 46 -10.24 -24.21 13.63
CA LYS A 46 -9.85 -25.26 12.68
C LYS A 46 -8.77 -26.18 13.23
N SER A 47 -7.81 -25.63 13.99
CA SER A 47 -6.76 -26.41 14.67
C SER A 47 -7.33 -27.33 15.75
N ILE A 48 -8.24 -26.82 16.59
CA ILE A 48 -8.81 -27.57 17.73
C ILE A 48 -9.82 -28.63 17.28
N TYR A 49 -10.73 -28.28 16.36
CA TYR A 49 -11.88 -29.10 16.01
C TYR A 49 -11.76 -29.81 14.66
N GLY A 50 -10.72 -29.50 13.87
CA GLY A 50 -10.51 -30.08 12.54
C GLY A 50 -11.50 -29.62 11.47
N ASP A 51 -12.41 -28.71 11.80
CA ASP A 51 -13.48 -28.22 10.92
C ASP A 51 -13.45 -26.69 10.81
N ASP A 52 -13.81 -26.16 9.64
CA ASP A 52 -13.82 -24.72 9.39
C ASP A 52 -15.13 -24.09 9.87
N LEU A 53 -15.03 -23.13 10.79
CA LEU A 53 -16.19 -22.46 11.40
C LEU A 53 -17.15 -21.87 10.34
N VAL A 54 -16.61 -21.34 9.24
CA VAL A 54 -17.41 -20.79 8.13
C VAL A 54 -18.20 -21.88 7.41
N ASN A 55 -17.61 -23.05 7.16
CA ASN A 55 -18.32 -24.18 6.54
C ASN A 55 -19.46 -24.66 7.44
N ARG A 56 -19.19 -24.79 8.75
CA ARG A 56 -20.22 -25.17 9.72
C ARG A 56 -21.38 -24.18 9.78
N LEU A 57 -21.11 -22.88 9.68
CA LEU A 57 -22.14 -21.83 9.57
C LEU A 57 -22.95 -21.97 8.27
N LYS A 58 -22.31 -22.29 7.15
CA LYS A 58 -22.98 -22.53 5.86
C LYS A 58 -23.87 -23.78 5.90
N ASP A 59 -23.40 -24.86 6.50
CA ASP A 59 -24.16 -26.10 6.64
C ASP A 59 -25.38 -25.90 7.56
N ALA A 60 -25.23 -25.14 8.65
CA ALA A 60 -26.35 -24.76 9.50
C ALA A 60 -27.40 -23.91 8.76
N ALA A 61 -26.95 -23.00 7.89
CA ALA A 61 -27.85 -22.23 7.04
C ALA A 61 -28.60 -23.13 6.04
N ALA A 62 -27.90 -24.08 5.41
CA ALA A 62 -28.50 -25.04 4.48
C ALA A 62 -29.49 -26.00 5.17
N ALA A 63 -29.24 -26.33 6.45
CA ALA A 63 -30.16 -27.10 7.28
C ALA A 63 -31.37 -26.31 7.80
N GLY A 64 -31.50 -25.03 7.43
CA GLY A 64 -32.63 -24.18 7.83
C GLY A 64 -32.54 -23.61 9.25
N ILE A 65 -31.40 -23.74 9.93
CA ILE A 65 -31.19 -23.23 11.27
C ILE A 65 -30.82 -21.75 11.18
N SER A 66 -31.80 -20.86 11.45
CA SER A 66 -31.65 -19.39 11.36
C SER A 66 -30.85 -18.93 10.12
N PRO A 67 -31.33 -19.25 8.91
CA PRO A 67 -30.52 -19.17 7.68
C PRO A 67 -29.99 -17.76 7.40
N LYS A 68 -30.77 -16.72 7.73
CA LYS A 68 -30.36 -15.31 7.57
C LYS A 68 -29.19 -14.94 8.49
N LEU A 69 -29.21 -15.39 9.75
CA LEU A 69 -28.13 -15.15 10.70
C LEU A 69 -26.89 -15.95 10.33
N CYS A 70 -27.03 -17.25 10.07
CA CYS A 70 -25.91 -18.11 9.73
C CYS A 70 -25.21 -17.64 8.45
N ALA A 71 -25.96 -17.18 7.45
CA ALA A 71 -25.38 -16.57 6.25
C ALA A 71 -24.62 -15.25 6.57
N ALA A 72 -25.20 -14.38 7.42
CA ALA A 72 -24.55 -13.13 7.82
C ALA A 72 -23.26 -13.37 8.64
N LEU A 73 -23.29 -14.32 9.57
CA LEU A 73 -22.13 -14.74 10.37
C LEU A 73 -21.07 -15.42 9.50
N SER A 74 -21.47 -16.29 8.56
CA SER A 74 -20.55 -16.87 7.59
C SER A 74 -19.83 -15.79 6.80
N MET A 75 -20.57 -14.79 6.28
CA MET A 75 -19.96 -13.65 5.58
C MET A 75 -19.04 -12.85 6.51
N TRP A 76 -19.46 -12.59 7.74
CA TRP A 76 -18.68 -11.86 8.75
C TRP A 76 -17.38 -12.58 9.11
N MET A 77 -17.37 -13.91 9.19
CA MET A 77 -16.17 -14.71 9.50
C MET A 77 -15.29 -15.00 8.27
N THR A 78 -15.74 -14.64 7.07
CA THR A 78 -14.98 -14.84 5.83
C THR A 78 -14.12 -13.61 5.52
N GLU A 79 -12.92 -13.84 5.03
CA GLU A 79 -12.00 -12.80 4.55
C GLU A 79 -12.63 -11.92 3.47
N GLN A 80 -12.21 -10.66 3.38
CA GLN A 80 -12.89 -9.66 2.56
C GLN A 80 -12.96 -10.06 1.06
N HIS A 81 -11.85 -10.55 0.49
CA HIS A 81 -11.78 -10.96 -0.92
C HIS A 81 -12.57 -12.25 -1.22
N GLU A 82 -12.54 -13.22 -0.30
CA GLU A 82 -13.34 -14.45 -0.42
C GLU A 82 -14.83 -14.16 -0.32
N ARG A 83 -15.21 -13.27 0.59
CA ARG A 83 -16.59 -12.80 0.78
C ARG A 83 -17.10 -12.10 -0.47
N ASP A 84 -16.33 -11.16 -1.01
CA ASP A 84 -16.69 -10.43 -2.21
C ASP A 84 -16.82 -11.40 -3.42
N ALA A 85 -15.95 -12.40 -3.54
CA ALA A 85 -16.09 -13.43 -4.59
C ALA A 85 -17.40 -14.23 -4.49
N VAL A 86 -17.83 -14.57 -3.26
CA VAL A 86 -19.14 -15.22 -3.03
C VAL A 86 -20.29 -14.29 -3.39
N VAL A 87 -20.22 -13.02 -2.99
CA VAL A 87 -21.26 -12.03 -3.33
C VAL A 87 -21.37 -11.83 -4.84
N VAL A 88 -20.24 -11.77 -5.55
CA VAL A 88 -20.24 -11.68 -7.01
C VAL A 88 -20.87 -12.93 -7.64
N ARG A 89 -20.54 -14.14 -7.14
CA ARG A 89 -21.19 -15.36 -7.63
C ARG A 89 -22.70 -15.36 -7.37
N GLU A 90 -23.14 -14.94 -6.19
CA GLU A 90 -24.56 -14.81 -5.85
C GLU A 90 -25.28 -13.77 -6.72
N ALA A 91 -24.57 -12.72 -7.16
CA ALA A 91 -25.10 -11.67 -8.02
C ALA A 91 -25.21 -12.10 -9.49
N LEU A 92 -24.34 -13.01 -9.95
CA LEU A 92 -24.28 -13.56 -11.30
C LEU A 92 -25.01 -14.92 -11.42
N ASP A 93 -25.77 -15.33 -10.41
CA ASP A 93 -26.39 -16.65 -10.41
C ASP A 93 -27.70 -16.67 -11.21
N ASP A 94 -27.63 -17.22 -12.43
CA ASP A 94 -28.73 -17.31 -13.40
C ASP A 94 -29.99 -17.99 -12.85
N GLN A 95 -29.86 -18.82 -11.79
CA GLN A 95 -31.00 -19.52 -11.17
C GLN A 95 -32.00 -18.60 -10.47
N LYS A 96 -31.62 -17.37 -10.13
CA LYS A 96 -32.50 -16.38 -9.48
C LYS A 96 -33.28 -15.50 -10.46
N GLY A 97 -33.02 -15.61 -11.77
CA GLY A 97 -33.80 -14.94 -12.83
C GLY A 97 -33.51 -13.45 -13.03
N ASP A 98 -32.71 -12.80 -12.18
CA ASP A 98 -32.28 -11.40 -12.36
C ASP A 98 -30.85 -11.20 -11.82
N THR A 99 -30.01 -10.48 -12.58
CA THR A 99 -28.62 -10.20 -12.21
C THR A 99 -28.56 -9.02 -11.25
N ASN A 100 -27.91 -9.19 -10.09
CA ASN A 100 -27.81 -8.10 -9.12
C ASN A 100 -26.65 -7.14 -9.45
N TYR A 101 -26.90 -6.23 -10.40
CA TYR A 101 -25.92 -5.22 -10.80
C TYR A 101 -25.49 -4.29 -9.67
N ASN A 102 -26.37 -4.03 -8.69
CA ASN A 102 -26.05 -3.16 -7.54
C ASN A 102 -24.88 -3.74 -6.74
N ALA A 103 -24.96 -5.03 -6.40
CA ALA A 103 -23.90 -5.71 -5.67
C ALA A 103 -22.58 -5.72 -6.44
N LEU A 104 -22.62 -5.87 -7.77
CA LEU A 104 -21.42 -5.84 -8.62
C LEU A 104 -20.79 -4.44 -8.60
N VAL A 105 -21.59 -3.39 -8.84
CA VAL A 105 -21.11 -1.99 -8.84
C VAL A 105 -20.52 -1.61 -7.49
N GLU A 106 -21.18 -1.96 -6.39
CA GLU A 106 -20.70 -1.72 -5.02
C GLU A 106 -19.28 -2.30 -4.78
N ILE A 107 -18.99 -3.48 -5.34
CA ILE A 107 -17.69 -4.15 -5.20
C ILE A 107 -16.65 -3.50 -6.11
N PHE A 108 -16.92 -3.33 -7.41
CA PHE A 108 -15.93 -2.79 -8.34
C PHE A 108 -15.59 -1.32 -8.05
N VAL A 109 -16.57 -0.50 -7.67
CA VAL A 109 -16.30 0.90 -7.28
C VAL A 109 -15.64 0.97 -5.90
N GLY A 110 -16.05 0.12 -4.97
CA GLY A 110 -15.68 0.22 -3.56
C GLY A 110 -14.37 -0.45 -3.17
N ARG A 111 -13.66 -1.13 -4.08
CA ARG A 111 -12.44 -1.90 -3.78
C ARG A 111 -11.22 -1.35 -4.56
N LYS A 112 -10.04 -1.49 -3.94
CA LYS A 112 -8.76 -1.15 -4.60
C LYS A 112 -8.43 -2.20 -5.67
N SER A 113 -7.66 -1.83 -6.71
CA SER A 113 -7.24 -2.77 -7.77
C SER A 113 -6.51 -4.01 -7.25
N SER A 114 -5.63 -3.86 -6.26
CA SER A 114 -4.93 -4.99 -5.64
C SER A 114 -5.91 -5.99 -5.02
N HIS A 115 -7.02 -5.49 -4.46
CA HIS A 115 -8.04 -6.31 -3.85
C HIS A 115 -8.96 -6.95 -4.91
N ILE A 116 -9.28 -6.26 -6.00
CA ILE A 116 -9.97 -6.86 -7.16
C ILE A 116 -9.19 -8.06 -7.72
N LEU A 117 -7.86 -7.99 -7.78
CA LEU A 117 -7.02 -9.12 -8.19
C LEU A 117 -7.18 -10.33 -7.24
N LEU A 118 -7.20 -10.10 -5.93
CA LEU A 118 -7.44 -11.16 -4.94
C LEU A 118 -8.85 -11.75 -5.06
N ILE A 119 -9.85 -10.92 -5.37
CA ILE A 119 -11.23 -11.38 -5.61
C ILE A 119 -11.27 -12.30 -6.83
N LYS A 120 -10.61 -11.94 -7.94
CA LYS A 120 -10.50 -12.80 -9.13
C LYS A 120 -9.87 -14.15 -8.81
N GLN A 121 -8.77 -14.16 -8.04
CA GLN A 121 -8.11 -15.39 -7.60
C GLN A 121 -9.01 -16.24 -6.70
N ALA A 122 -9.71 -15.63 -5.75
CA ALA A 122 -10.63 -16.34 -4.86
C ALA A 122 -11.84 -16.91 -5.62
N TYR A 123 -12.37 -16.17 -6.58
CA TYR A 123 -13.46 -16.60 -7.46
C TYR A 123 -13.06 -17.85 -8.27
N TYR A 124 -11.88 -17.81 -8.91
CA TYR A 124 -11.36 -18.96 -9.66
C TYR A 124 -11.12 -20.18 -8.77
N ARG A 125 -10.49 -20.01 -7.61
CA ARG A 125 -10.23 -21.12 -6.67
C ARG A 125 -11.51 -21.77 -6.15
N ARG A 126 -12.58 -20.99 -5.97
CA ARG A 126 -13.82 -21.46 -5.34
C ARG A 126 -14.82 -22.02 -6.34
N PHE A 127 -14.91 -21.45 -7.53
CA PHE A 127 -15.95 -21.77 -8.52
C PHE A 127 -15.40 -22.34 -9.83
N TRP A 128 -14.07 -22.39 -10.00
CA TRP A 128 -13.41 -22.84 -11.24
C TRP A 128 -13.85 -22.08 -12.50
N ARG A 129 -14.29 -20.83 -12.32
CA ARG A 129 -14.76 -19.92 -13.37
C ARG A 129 -13.93 -18.64 -13.39
N GLN A 130 -13.88 -17.98 -14.54
CA GLN A 130 -13.20 -16.70 -14.70
C GLN A 130 -14.21 -15.57 -14.47
N LEU A 131 -13.91 -14.70 -13.49
CA LEU A 131 -14.81 -13.61 -13.12
C LEU A 131 -15.12 -12.67 -14.30
N ASP A 132 -14.08 -12.30 -15.06
CA ASP A 132 -14.22 -11.39 -16.20
C ASP A 132 -15.09 -12.00 -17.30
N GLN A 133 -14.96 -13.32 -17.54
CA GLN A 133 -15.77 -14.03 -18.53
C GLN A 133 -17.22 -14.14 -18.10
N ASP A 134 -17.48 -14.41 -16.82
CA ASP A 134 -18.85 -14.48 -16.29
C ASP A 134 -19.56 -13.12 -16.37
N ILE A 135 -18.84 -12.00 -16.23
CA ILE A 135 -19.41 -10.65 -16.43
C ILE A 135 -19.66 -10.36 -17.92
N ILE A 136 -18.75 -10.75 -18.81
CA ILE A 136 -18.89 -10.55 -20.26
C ILE A 136 -20.03 -11.40 -20.85
N ASN A 137 -20.32 -12.55 -20.24
CA ASN A 137 -21.33 -13.48 -20.74
C ASN A 137 -22.73 -13.28 -20.12
N ILE A 138 -22.98 -12.18 -19.42
CA ILE A 138 -24.32 -11.85 -18.90
C ILE A 138 -25.26 -11.59 -20.10
N GLU A 139 -26.35 -12.35 -20.19
CA GLU A 139 -27.38 -12.20 -21.22
C GLU A 139 -28.74 -11.85 -20.60
N PRO A 140 -29.51 -10.90 -21.16
CA PRO A 140 -29.19 -10.07 -22.35
C PRO A 140 -28.20 -8.92 -22.04
N PRO A 141 -27.50 -8.38 -23.06
CA PRO A 141 -26.54 -7.30 -22.88
C PRO A 141 -27.19 -6.07 -22.23
N ASN A 142 -26.68 -5.70 -21.06
CA ASN A 142 -27.26 -4.64 -20.25
C ASN A 142 -26.29 -3.44 -20.13
N PRO A 143 -26.75 -2.18 -20.14
CA PRO A 143 -25.89 -1.02 -19.86
C PRO A 143 -25.02 -1.14 -18.61
N TYR A 144 -25.52 -1.77 -17.54
CA TYR A 144 -24.74 -2.05 -16.33
C TYR A 144 -23.54 -2.96 -16.61
N GLN A 145 -23.68 -3.94 -17.50
CA GLN A 145 -22.61 -4.83 -17.92
C GLN A 145 -21.46 -4.07 -18.60
N LYS A 146 -21.78 -3.17 -19.54
CA LYS A 146 -20.77 -2.36 -20.23
C LYS A 146 -19.99 -1.47 -19.26
N ILE A 147 -20.69 -0.87 -18.29
CA ILE A 147 -20.06 -0.06 -17.24
C ILE A 147 -19.19 -0.92 -16.34
N LEU A 148 -19.64 -2.11 -15.95
CA LEU A 148 -18.84 -3.04 -15.15
C LEU A 148 -17.56 -3.45 -15.88
N VAL A 149 -17.64 -3.75 -17.17
CA VAL A 149 -16.46 -4.04 -17.99
C VAL A 149 -15.51 -2.84 -18.06
N ALA A 150 -16.04 -1.62 -18.19
CA ALA A 150 -15.24 -0.39 -18.14
C ALA A 150 -14.57 -0.22 -16.76
N LEU A 151 -15.28 -0.43 -15.65
CA LEU A 151 -14.71 -0.35 -14.30
C LEU A 151 -13.65 -1.43 -14.06
N VAL A 152 -13.83 -2.64 -14.59
CA VAL A 152 -12.78 -3.68 -14.56
C VAL A 152 -11.53 -3.23 -15.31
N ALA A 153 -11.68 -2.54 -16.44
CA ALA A 153 -10.56 -1.97 -17.19
C ALA A 153 -9.88 -0.81 -16.43
N SER A 154 -10.65 0.06 -15.75
CA SER A 154 -10.15 1.14 -14.89
C SER A 154 -9.12 0.66 -13.88
N HIS A 155 -9.34 -0.52 -13.30
CA HIS A 155 -8.43 -1.10 -12.31
C HIS A 155 -7.02 -1.39 -12.85
N LYS A 156 -6.82 -1.43 -14.17
CA LYS A 156 -5.49 -1.53 -14.80
C LYS A 156 -4.75 -0.19 -14.85
N ALA A 157 -5.45 0.95 -14.79
CA ALA A 157 -4.90 2.30 -14.87
C ALA A 157 -4.57 2.91 -13.48
N HIS A 158 -4.57 2.10 -12.43
CA HIS A 158 -4.69 2.56 -11.03
C HIS A 158 -3.38 3.03 -10.36
N HIS A 159 -2.29 3.10 -11.12
CA HIS A 159 -0.95 3.53 -10.67
C HIS A 159 -0.58 4.96 -11.05
N ALA A 160 -1.47 5.70 -11.73
CA ALA A 160 -1.25 7.10 -12.06
C ALA A 160 -1.68 8.03 -10.92
N ASP A 161 -0.83 9.02 -10.60
CA ASP A 161 -1.18 10.09 -9.67
C ASP A 161 -2.40 10.88 -10.15
N VAL A 162 -3.17 11.38 -9.19
CA VAL A 162 -4.42 12.10 -9.48
C VAL A 162 -4.08 13.50 -9.98
N SER A 163 -4.53 13.84 -11.20
CA SER A 163 -4.27 15.14 -11.82
C SER A 163 -5.52 16.02 -11.84
N GLN A 164 -5.38 17.23 -11.30
CA GLN A 164 -6.45 18.24 -11.33
C GLN A 164 -6.75 18.74 -12.76
N HIS A 165 -5.72 18.82 -13.61
CA HIS A 165 -5.90 19.24 -15.01
C HIS A 165 -6.75 18.23 -15.78
N ILE A 166 -6.44 16.93 -15.66
CA ILE A 166 -7.21 15.85 -16.29
C ILE A 166 -8.64 15.82 -15.75
N ALA A 167 -8.83 16.03 -14.45
CA ALA A 167 -10.17 16.06 -13.84
C ALA A 167 -11.04 17.19 -14.40
N LYS A 168 -10.46 18.39 -14.57
CA LYS A 168 -11.16 19.53 -15.20
C LYS A 168 -11.47 19.26 -16.67
N ALA A 169 -10.54 18.67 -17.41
CA ALA A 169 -10.73 18.31 -18.82
C ALA A 169 -11.85 17.27 -19.00
N ASP A 170 -11.81 16.18 -18.24
CA ASP A 170 -12.85 15.15 -18.30
C ASP A 170 -14.21 15.68 -17.82
N ALA A 171 -14.23 16.57 -16.81
CA ALA A 171 -15.48 17.21 -16.37
C ALA A 171 -16.12 18.06 -17.47
N ARG A 172 -15.29 18.78 -18.26
CA ARG A 172 -15.75 19.52 -19.44
C ARG A 172 -16.29 18.59 -20.52
N ARG A 173 -15.56 17.51 -20.83
CA ARG A 173 -16.02 16.48 -21.78
C ARG A 173 -17.38 15.91 -21.38
N LEU A 174 -17.56 15.54 -20.10
CA LEU A 174 -18.84 15.03 -19.59
C LEU A 174 -20.00 16.03 -19.72
N TYR A 175 -19.71 17.33 -19.65
CA TYR A 175 -20.71 18.37 -19.83
C TYR A 175 -21.05 18.58 -21.31
N GLU A 176 -20.03 18.69 -22.17
CA GLU A 176 -20.18 18.86 -23.62
C GLU A 176 -20.97 17.71 -24.24
N THR A 177 -20.67 16.46 -23.85
CA THR A 177 -21.39 15.27 -24.33
C THR A 177 -22.73 15.04 -23.66
N GLY A 178 -23.06 15.82 -22.63
CA GLY A 178 -24.28 15.68 -21.83
C GLY A 178 -25.20 16.89 -21.97
N GLU A 179 -25.05 17.86 -21.07
CA GLU A 179 -25.93 19.05 -21.02
C GLU A 179 -25.62 20.08 -22.11
N GLY A 180 -24.35 20.21 -22.51
CA GLY A 180 -23.86 21.15 -23.52
C GLY A 180 -24.28 20.83 -24.95
N SER A 181 -24.65 19.58 -25.22
CA SER A 181 -25.20 19.14 -26.50
C SER A 181 -26.71 18.91 -26.40
N SER A 182 -27.48 19.30 -27.43
CA SER A 182 -28.93 19.04 -27.50
C SER A 182 -29.30 17.56 -27.73
N GLY A 183 -28.31 16.66 -27.75
CA GLY A 183 -28.46 15.22 -28.04
C GLY A 183 -28.44 14.31 -26.81
N PRO A 184 -28.58 12.98 -27.00
CA PRO A 184 -28.40 11.97 -25.94
C PRO A 184 -26.94 11.92 -25.48
N ILE A 185 -26.71 11.44 -24.25
CA ILE A 185 -25.36 11.24 -23.72
C ILE A 185 -24.58 10.30 -24.64
N GLU A 186 -23.40 10.72 -25.09
CA GLU A 186 -22.51 9.84 -25.85
C GLU A 186 -21.97 8.73 -24.93
N GLU A 187 -22.65 7.58 -24.93
CA GLU A 187 -22.30 6.39 -24.14
C GLU A 187 -20.82 6.01 -24.28
N ALA A 188 -20.28 6.11 -25.50
CA ALA A 188 -18.89 5.80 -25.80
C ALA A 188 -17.89 6.66 -25.00
N VAL A 189 -18.15 7.97 -24.87
CA VAL A 189 -17.26 8.89 -24.14
C VAL A 189 -17.30 8.62 -22.65
N VAL A 190 -18.48 8.33 -22.09
CA VAL A 190 -18.59 8.02 -20.66
C VAL A 190 -17.90 6.70 -20.33
N LEU A 191 -18.09 5.66 -21.16
CA LEU A 191 -17.40 4.38 -21.01
C LEU A 191 -15.87 4.51 -21.20
N GLU A 192 -15.42 5.37 -22.11
CA GLU A 192 -13.99 5.67 -22.29
C GLU A 192 -13.39 6.32 -21.04
N ILE A 193 -14.04 7.34 -20.48
CA ILE A 193 -13.58 8.01 -19.26
C ILE A 193 -13.56 7.02 -18.08
N LEU A 194 -14.63 6.22 -17.91
CA LEU A 194 -14.69 5.22 -16.85
C LEU A 194 -13.63 4.13 -17.01
N SER A 195 -13.28 3.73 -18.23
CA SER A 195 -12.29 2.66 -18.47
C SER A 195 -10.84 3.11 -18.37
N LYS A 196 -10.53 4.37 -18.71
CA LYS A 196 -9.16 4.89 -18.73
C LYS A 196 -8.74 5.59 -17.43
N ARG A 197 -9.67 6.02 -16.59
CA ARG A 197 -9.38 6.78 -15.36
C ARG A 197 -9.48 5.90 -14.13
N SER A 198 -8.61 6.10 -13.15
CA SER A 198 -8.68 5.44 -11.85
C SER A 198 -9.89 5.92 -11.04
N ILE A 199 -10.39 5.12 -10.10
CA ILE A 199 -11.52 5.51 -9.22
C ILE A 199 -11.24 6.82 -8.45
N PRO A 200 -10.03 7.06 -7.89
CA PRO A 200 -9.68 8.35 -7.28
C PRO A 200 -9.75 9.52 -8.28
N GLN A 201 -9.27 9.33 -9.51
CA GLN A 201 -9.35 10.35 -10.56
C GLN A 201 -10.80 10.67 -10.92
N LEU A 202 -11.65 9.65 -11.09
CA LEU A 202 -13.08 9.83 -11.38
C LEU A 202 -13.79 10.61 -10.25
N LYS A 203 -13.45 10.34 -9.00
CA LYS A 203 -13.97 11.10 -7.84
C LYS A 203 -13.59 12.58 -7.93
N LEU A 204 -12.36 12.89 -8.33
CA LEU A 204 -11.93 14.27 -8.56
C LEU A 204 -12.67 14.89 -9.76
N THR A 205 -12.83 14.16 -10.86
CA THR A 205 -13.59 14.60 -12.04
C THR A 205 -15.02 15.00 -11.68
N PHE A 206 -15.76 14.19 -10.92
CA PHE A 206 -17.12 14.56 -10.49
C PHE A 206 -17.14 15.74 -9.50
N SER A 207 -16.10 15.89 -8.69
CA SER A 207 -15.94 17.05 -7.81
C SER A 207 -15.71 18.33 -8.60
N CYS A 208 -14.82 18.29 -9.60
CA CYS A 208 -14.58 19.40 -10.54
C CYS A 208 -15.83 19.73 -11.34
N TYR A 209 -16.60 18.73 -11.80
CA TYR A 209 -17.87 18.95 -12.49
C TYR A 209 -18.83 19.80 -11.64
N LYS A 210 -19.02 19.42 -10.37
CA LYS A 210 -19.87 20.18 -9.45
C LYS A 210 -19.36 21.61 -9.21
N HIS A 211 -18.05 21.79 -9.14
CA HIS A 211 -17.43 23.10 -8.97
C HIS A 211 -17.60 24.00 -10.20
N ILE A 212 -17.44 23.45 -11.41
CA ILE A 212 -17.50 24.21 -12.67
C ILE A 212 -18.95 24.56 -13.03
N TYR A 213 -19.88 23.61 -12.90
CA TYR A 213 -21.26 23.76 -13.39
C TYR A 213 -22.28 24.04 -12.27
N GLY A 214 -21.82 24.07 -11.01
CA GLY A 214 -22.65 24.37 -9.85
C GLY A 214 -23.65 23.27 -9.47
N HIS A 215 -23.64 22.11 -10.12
CA HIS A 215 -24.56 21.02 -9.78
C HIS A 215 -23.90 19.66 -9.97
N GLU A 216 -24.40 18.66 -9.27
CA GLU A 216 -23.88 17.29 -9.36
C GLU A 216 -24.26 16.65 -10.69
N TYR A 217 -23.33 15.91 -11.30
CA TYR A 217 -23.58 15.18 -12.55
C TYR A 217 -24.82 14.26 -12.47
N THR A 218 -25.11 13.71 -11.29
CA THR A 218 -26.32 12.90 -11.05
C THR A 218 -27.64 13.66 -11.24
N LYS A 219 -27.64 15.00 -11.14
CA LYS A 219 -28.80 15.84 -11.41
C LYS A 219 -29.00 16.05 -12.91
N SER A 220 -27.92 16.17 -13.66
CA SER A 220 -27.93 16.21 -15.13
C SER A 220 -28.59 14.96 -15.72
N LEU A 221 -28.28 13.80 -15.14
CA LEU A 221 -28.87 12.50 -15.50
C LEU A 221 -30.38 12.39 -15.19
N LYS A 222 -30.98 13.25 -14.34
CA LYS A 222 -32.42 13.17 -14.01
C LYS A 222 -33.31 13.90 -15.00
N THR A 223 -32.76 14.86 -15.74
CA THR A 223 -33.57 15.87 -16.45
C THR A 223 -34.02 15.39 -17.83
N ARG A 224 -33.46 14.29 -18.36
CA ARG A 224 -33.61 13.93 -19.78
C ARG A 224 -34.21 12.54 -20.10
N ASN A 225 -34.61 11.75 -19.10
CA ASN A 225 -35.50 10.58 -19.27
C ASN A 225 -34.97 9.48 -20.23
N TYR A 226 -33.69 9.07 -20.12
CA TYR A 226 -33.11 8.00 -20.95
C TYR A 226 -32.73 6.74 -20.14
N GLY A 227 -33.67 5.79 -20.06
CA GLY A 227 -33.37 4.34 -20.04
C GLY A 227 -32.54 3.75 -18.88
N GLU A 228 -32.09 2.52 -19.08
CA GLU A 228 -31.35 1.70 -18.09
C GLU A 228 -29.91 2.19 -17.85
N LEU A 229 -29.28 2.83 -18.85
CA LEU A 229 -27.91 3.35 -18.76
C LEU A 229 -27.77 4.53 -17.80
N GLU A 230 -28.71 5.49 -17.80
CA GLU A 230 -28.67 6.63 -16.87
C GLU A 230 -28.82 6.19 -15.41
N ASN A 231 -29.68 5.19 -15.17
CA ASN A 231 -29.84 4.61 -13.83
C ASN A 231 -28.56 3.90 -13.37
N ALA A 232 -27.87 3.20 -14.28
CA ALA A 232 -26.59 2.58 -14.01
C ALA A 232 -25.49 3.61 -13.71
N MET A 233 -25.39 4.66 -14.54
CA MET A 233 -24.43 5.74 -14.33
C MET A 233 -24.69 6.49 -13.02
N LYS A 234 -25.94 6.78 -12.71
CA LYS A 234 -26.31 7.44 -11.46
C LYS A 234 -25.88 6.60 -10.25
N MET A 235 -26.07 5.28 -10.30
CA MET A 235 -25.61 4.38 -9.25
C MET A 235 -24.08 4.42 -9.09
N VAL A 236 -23.34 4.30 -10.19
CA VAL A 236 -21.88 4.30 -10.19
C VAL A 236 -21.33 5.63 -9.66
N VAL A 237 -21.86 6.75 -10.15
CA VAL A 237 -21.45 8.10 -9.71
C VAL A 237 -21.76 8.31 -8.23
N GLN A 238 -22.92 7.86 -7.74
CA GLN A 238 -23.25 7.94 -6.31
C GLN A 238 -22.29 7.09 -5.46
N CYS A 239 -21.97 5.88 -5.90
CA CYS A 239 -21.00 5.01 -5.23
C CYS A 239 -19.59 5.61 -5.19
N ILE A 240 -19.17 6.33 -6.24
CA ILE A 240 -17.83 6.97 -6.33
C ILE A 240 -17.79 8.26 -5.48
N TYR A 241 -18.80 9.12 -5.64
CA TYR A 241 -18.78 10.48 -5.12
C TYR A 241 -19.16 10.56 -3.64
N ASN A 242 -20.23 9.87 -3.23
CA ASN A 242 -20.70 9.84 -1.84
C ASN A 242 -21.21 8.44 -1.44
N PRO A 243 -20.28 7.49 -1.18
CA PRO A 243 -20.64 6.13 -0.77
C PRO A 243 -21.56 6.07 0.47
N PRO A 244 -21.36 6.87 1.54
CA PRO A 244 -22.25 6.86 2.69
C PRO A 244 -23.71 7.21 2.37
N ASP A 245 -23.95 8.23 1.53
CA ASP A 245 -25.32 8.59 1.10
C ASP A 245 -25.97 7.48 0.26
N TYR A 246 -25.18 6.84 -0.60
CA TYR A 246 -25.63 5.69 -1.39
C TYR A 246 -26.05 4.53 -0.49
N PHE A 247 -25.17 4.09 0.43
CA PHE A 247 -25.46 2.96 1.31
C PHE A 247 -26.62 3.26 2.28
N ALA A 248 -26.75 4.50 2.76
CA ALA A 248 -27.91 4.91 3.55
C ALA A 248 -29.23 4.75 2.77
N ALA A 249 -29.25 5.17 1.50
CA ALA A 249 -30.43 5.01 0.64
C ALA A 249 -30.74 3.54 0.34
N VAL A 250 -29.71 2.72 0.05
CA VAL A 250 -29.87 1.28 -0.18
C VAL A 250 -30.42 0.58 1.06
N LEU A 251 -29.89 0.88 2.25
CA LEU A 251 -30.37 0.32 3.51
C LEU A 251 -31.84 0.67 3.75
N TYR A 252 -32.23 1.93 3.59
CA TYR A 252 -33.62 2.36 3.81
C TYR A 252 -34.58 1.67 2.84
N ALA A 253 -34.27 1.71 1.54
CA ALA A 253 -35.13 1.14 0.50
C ALA A 253 -35.23 -0.39 0.62
N SER A 254 -34.14 -1.07 1.01
CA SER A 254 -34.15 -2.52 1.24
C SER A 254 -34.97 -2.89 2.48
N MET A 255 -34.87 -2.12 3.56
CA MET A 255 -35.67 -2.34 4.78
C MET A 255 -37.17 -2.08 4.55
N LYS A 256 -37.52 -1.14 3.67
CA LYS A 256 -38.92 -0.88 3.31
C LYS A 256 -39.50 -1.88 2.30
N GLY A 257 -38.72 -2.83 1.80
CA GLY A 257 -39.14 -3.79 0.78
C GLY A 257 -39.34 -3.15 -0.60
N CYS A 258 -38.69 -2.01 -0.87
CA CYS A 258 -38.79 -1.31 -2.16
C CYS A 258 -37.79 -1.82 -3.22
N ILE A 259 -36.87 -2.72 -2.85
CA ILE A 259 -35.85 -3.30 -3.74
C ILE A 259 -35.96 -4.83 -3.67
N SER A 260 -35.82 -5.50 -4.81
CA SER A 260 -35.81 -6.97 -4.93
C SER A 260 -34.57 -7.66 -4.34
N ASP A 261 -33.55 -6.90 -3.93
CA ASP A 261 -32.29 -7.42 -3.38
C ASP A 261 -32.43 -7.76 -1.89
N GLU A 262 -32.92 -8.96 -1.60
CA GLU A 262 -33.05 -9.48 -0.23
C GLU A 262 -31.70 -9.57 0.52
N GLY A 263 -30.57 -9.58 -0.21
CA GLY A 263 -29.22 -9.67 0.33
C GLY A 263 -28.59 -8.32 0.67
N ALA A 264 -29.20 -7.19 0.26
CA ALA A 264 -28.61 -5.85 0.39
C ALA A 264 -28.29 -5.47 1.83
N VAL A 265 -29.25 -5.61 2.75
CA VAL A 265 -29.05 -5.26 4.17
C VAL A 265 -27.89 -6.05 4.76
N ARG A 266 -27.87 -7.36 4.55
CA ARG A 266 -26.78 -8.24 5.02
C ARG A 266 -25.43 -7.80 4.44
N ARG A 267 -25.36 -7.60 3.11
CA ARG A 267 -24.13 -7.22 2.39
C ARG A 267 -23.59 -5.89 2.88
N VAL A 268 -24.42 -4.85 2.96
CA VAL A 268 -24.00 -3.51 3.39
C VAL A 268 -23.58 -3.52 4.86
N MET A 269 -24.40 -4.10 5.75
CA MET A 269 -24.09 -4.15 7.18
C MET A 269 -22.78 -4.88 7.48
N VAL A 270 -22.54 -6.03 6.83
CA VAL A 270 -21.32 -6.84 7.05
C VAL A 270 -20.08 -6.24 6.37
N SER A 271 -20.23 -5.63 5.18
CA SER A 271 -19.08 -5.08 4.43
C SER A 271 -18.63 -3.70 4.91
N ARG A 272 -19.55 -2.88 5.43
CA ARG A 272 -19.28 -1.49 5.85
C ARG A 272 -19.06 -1.31 7.36
N ALA A 273 -19.34 -2.34 8.18
CA ALA A 273 -19.21 -2.28 9.64
C ALA A 273 -17.85 -1.75 10.13
N GLU A 274 -16.75 -2.15 9.49
CA GLU A 274 -15.39 -1.71 9.84
C GLU A 274 -14.83 -0.61 8.91
N VAL A 275 -15.66 0.00 8.05
CA VAL A 275 -15.19 0.94 7.01
C VAL A 275 -15.70 2.36 7.27
N ASP A 276 -17.01 2.57 7.24
CA ASP A 276 -17.64 3.90 7.31
C ASP A 276 -19.06 3.85 7.89
N MET A 277 -19.30 2.89 8.79
CA MET A 277 -20.62 2.68 9.39
C MET A 277 -21.14 3.92 10.14
N ASP A 278 -20.25 4.71 10.74
CA ASP A 278 -20.63 5.93 11.46
C ASP A 278 -21.03 7.08 10.51
N GLU A 279 -20.35 7.22 9.38
CA GLU A 279 -20.75 8.12 8.28
C GLU A 279 -22.13 7.74 7.73
N ILE A 280 -22.34 6.43 7.49
CA ILE A 280 -23.60 5.90 6.98
C ILE A 280 -24.75 6.22 7.95
N LYS A 281 -24.56 6.03 9.26
CA LYS A 281 -25.58 6.40 10.27
C LYS A 281 -25.93 7.88 10.23
N ARG A 282 -24.93 8.76 10.11
CA ARG A 282 -25.15 10.22 10.05
C ARG A 282 -25.95 10.61 8.81
N GLU A 283 -25.58 10.13 7.63
CA GLU A 283 -26.32 10.42 6.40
C GLU A 283 -27.72 9.76 6.41
N PHE A 284 -27.86 8.56 6.97
CA PHE A 284 -29.16 7.91 7.14
C PHE A 284 -30.11 8.74 8.00
N LYS A 285 -29.64 9.22 9.16
CA LYS A 285 -30.41 10.10 10.04
C LYS A 285 -30.79 11.41 9.36
N LYS A 286 -29.83 12.03 8.66
CA LYS A 286 -30.05 13.29 7.94
C LYS A 286 -31.09 13.17 6.82
N LYS A 287 -31.11 12.05 6.10
CA LYS A 287 -31.99 11.84 4.93
C LYS A 287 -33.38 11.32 5.29
N HIS A 288 -33.47 10.48 6.32
CA HIS A 288 -34.71 9.78 6.69
C HIS A 288 -35.30 10.23 8.03
N GLY A 289 -34.60 11.06 8.80
CA GLY A 289 -35.08 11.60 10.07
C GLY A 289 -35.15 10.58 11.21
N MET A 290 -34.60 9.38 11.02
CA MET A 290 -34.63 8.28 11.99
C MET A 290 -33.26 7.64 12.16
N GLU A 291 -32.97 7.09 13.35
CA GLU A 291 -31.72 6.36 13.58
C GLU A 291 -31.73 5.02 12.83
N LEU A 292 -30.57 4.61 12.28
CA LEU A 292 -30.44 3.33 11.57
C LEU A 292 -30.83 2.14 12.46
N ARG A 293 -30.48 2.20 13.75
CA ARG A 293 -30.84 1.19 14.74
C ARG A 293 -32.36 1.03 14.85
N ASP A 294 -33.08 2.14 14.91
CA ASP A 294 -34.54 2.14 15.09
C ASP A 294 -35.21 1.65 13.80
N ALA A 295 -34.69 2.06 12.64
CA ALA A 295 -35.13 1.52 11.35
C ALA A 295 -34.98 0.00 11.24
N ILE A 296 -33.87 -0.57 11.73
CA ILE A 296 -33.68 -2.02 11.81
C ILE A 296 -34.71 -2.65 12.75
N CYS A 297 -34.98 -2.03 13.90
CA CYS A 297 -35.95 -2.55 14.89
C CYS A 297 -37.38 -2.57 14.34
N ASP A 298 -37.76 -1.53 13.58
CA ASP A 298 -39.10 -1.33 13.07
C ASP A 298 -39.42 -2.18 11.84
N ASN A 299 -38.44 -2.41 10.95
CA ASN A 299 -38.67 -3.07 9.66
C ASN A 299 -38.19 -4.53 9.62
N ILE A 300 -37.33 -4.96 10.55
CA ILE A 300 -36.85 -6.36 10.61
C ILE A 300 -37.51 -7.09 11.79
N PRO A 301 -38.11 -8.28 11.56
CA PRO A 301 -38.73 -9.07 12.62
C PRO A 301 -37.79 -9.35 13.80
N SER A 302 -38.36 -9.39 15.00
CA SER A 302 -37.62 -9.73 16.22
C SER A 302 -37.02 -11.13 16.12
N GLY A 303 -35.71 -11.24 16.37
CA GLY A 303 -34.99 -12.50 16.35
C GLY A 303 -33.48 -12.30 16.22
N ASP A 304 -32.75 -13.41 16.21
CA ASP A 304 -31.30 -13.44 16.34
C ASP A 304 -30.57 -12.67 15.23
N TYR A 305 -31.15 -12.66 14.02
CA TYR A 305 -30.64 -11.89 12.88
C TYR A 305 -30.70 -10.37 13.13
N ARG A 306 -31.81 -9.87 13.69
CA ARG A 306 -31.97 -8.45 14.01
C ARG A 306 -31.00 -8.02 15.09
N ASP A 307 -30.86 -8.84 16.13
CA ASP A 307 -29.95 -8.58 17.25
C ASP A 307 -28.49 -8.51 16.77
N PHE A 308 -28.11 -9.38 15.83
CA PHE A 308 -26.80 -9.33 15.18
C PHE A 308 -26.57 -8.05 14.39
N LEU A 309 -27.53 -7.64 13.55
CA LEU A 309 -27.43 -6.39 12.78
C LEU A 309 -27.32 -5.17 13.69
N VAL A 310 -28.10 -5.13 14.77
CA VAL A 310 -28.01 -4.06 15.78
C VAL A 310 -26.65 -4.08 16.48
N ALA A 311 -26.10 -5.26 16.79
CA ALA A 311 -24.75 -5.35 17.36
C ALA A 311 -23.68 -4.78 16.42
N LEU A 312 -23.77 -5.03 15.11
CA LEU A 312 -22.87 -4.44 14.10
C LEU A 312 -22.98 -2.91 14.01
N THR A 313 -24.09 -2.31 14.48
CA THR A 313 -24.19 -0.85 14.58
C THR A 313 -23.48 -0.26 15.80
N LYS A 314 -23.10 -1.07 16.79
CA LYS A 314 -22.44 -0.61 18.02
C LYS A 314 -20.93 -0.78 17.91
N ASN A 315 -20.24 0.18 17.29
CA ASN A 315 -18.81 0.37 17.51
C ASN A 315 -18.66 1.43 18.60
N ASP A 316 -18.64 1.00 19.87
CA ASP A 316 -18.31 1.88 20.98
C ASP A 316 -16.79 2.15 20.95
N GLY A 317 -16.38 3.12 20.14
CA GLY A 317 -15.07 3.77 20.25
C GLY A 317 -14.83 4.47 21.60
N LYS A 318 -15.75 4.35 22.56
CA LYS A 318 -15.70 4.98 23.89
C LYS A 318 -14.99 4.11 24.95
N GLU A 319 -14.97 2.78 24.82
CA GLU A 319 -14.26 1.93 25.81
C GLU A 319 -12.73 2.00 25.66
N ASN A 320 -12.22 2.28 24.45
CA ASN A 320 -10.78 2.50 24.24
C ASN A 320 -10.26 3.81 24.86
N GLU A 321 -11.11 4.83 25.04
CA GLU A 321 -10.75 6.04 25.80
C GLU A 321 -10.71 5.80 27.30
N GLU A 322 -11.58 4.93 27.85
CA GLU A 322 -11.55 4.58 29.28
C GLU A 322 -10.38 3.63 29.61
N LEU A 323 -10.00 2.72 28.72
CA LEU A 323 -8.80 1.88 28.86
C LEU A 323 -7.50 2.70 28.73
N THR A 324 -7.43 3.66 27.81
CA THR A 324 -6.27 4.58 27.70
C THR A 324 -6.22 5.59 28.84
N ASN A 325 -7.35 6.06 29.37
CA ASN A 325 -7.40 6.89 30.57
C ASN A 325 -7.10 6.09 31.84
N SER A 326 -7.46 4.80 31.91
CA SER A 326 -7.10 3.91 33.02
C SER A 326 -5.61 3.52 32.99
N MET A 327 -5.03 3.30 31.80
CA MET A 327 -3.59 3.12 31.62
C MET A 327 -2.79 4.39 31.94
N LYS A 328 -3.31 5.58 31.60
CA LYS A 328 -2.72 6.87 32.03
C LYS A 328 -2.82 7.09 33.54
N LYS A 329 -3.89 6.62 34.19
CA LYS A 329 -4.03 6.70 35.66
C LYS A 329 -3.06 5.78 36.41
N LEU A 330 -2.77 4.61 35.85
CA LEU A 330 -1.81 3.66 36.43
C LEU A 330 -0.34 4.08 36.23
N GLN A 331 -0.04 4.95 35.26
CA GLN A 331 1.32 5.50 35.06
C GLN A 331 1.64 6.73 35.92
N VAL A 332 0.67 7.28 36.67
CA VAL A 332 0.87 8.50 37.48
C VAL A 332 1.20 8.21 38.95
N GLU A 333 1.04 6.96 39.43
CA GLU A 333 1.25 6.64 40.86
C GLU A 333 2.65 6.08 41.21
N GLU A 334 3.53 5.81 40.25
CA GLU A 334 4.92 5.37 40.54
C GLU A 334 5.94 6.51 40.69
N SER A 335 5.50 7.78 40.66
CA SER A 335 6.41 8.94 40.74
C SER A 335 6.16 9.82 41.97
N SER A 336 6.14 9.22 43.17
CA SER A 336 6.36 10.02 44.39
C SER A 336 6.86 9.19 45.58
N SER A 337 8.17 8.98 45.69
CA SER A 337 8.92 9.09 46.95
C SER A 337 10.40 8.72 46.77
N GLY A 338 11.31 9.60 47.24
CA GLY A 338 12.67 9.20 47.64
C GLY A 338 13.85 9.83 46.90
N SER A 339 14.17 11.07 47.27
CA SER A 339 15.51 11.69 47.42
C SER A 339 16.65 11.38 46.42
N GLY A 340 17.12 12.45 45.78
CA GLY A 340 18.16 12.43 44.76
C GLY A 340 19.55 11.97 45.18
N GLN A 341 20.17 11.26 44.24
CA GLN A 341 21.59 11.35 43.88
C GLN A 341 21.68 11.14 42.37
N ALA A 342 22.50 11.95 41.71
CA ALA A 342 22.62 12.04 40.26
C ALA A 342 22.94 10.68 39.62
N ALA A 343 22.04 10.18 38.78
CA ALA A 343 22.28 9.09 37.87
C ALA A 343 21.93 9.54 36.45
N VAL A 344 22.94 9.47 35.58
CA VAL A 344 22.88 9.77 34.15
C VAL A 344 21.72 9.02 33.50
N SER A 345 20.84 9.75 32.82
CA SER A 345 19.67 9.22 32.12
C SER A 345 20.09 8.31 30.96
N ASN A 346 19.84 7.00 31.09
CA ASN A 346 19.97 6.03 30.00
C ASN A 346 18.94 6.32 28.89
N PHE A 347 19.35 7.01 27.83
CA PHE A 347 18.64 7.00 26.55
C PHE A 347 18.83 5.63 25.89
N LYS A 348 17.72 4.92 25.60
CA LYS A 348 17.74 3.60 24.95
C LYS A 348 18.27 3.71 23.51
N ARG A 349 19.45 3.14 23.22
CA ARG A 349 20.07 3.10 21.88
C ARG A 349 19.28 2.12 21.00
N LYS A 350 18.76 2.57 19.86
CA LYS A 350 18.11 1.71 18.85
C LYS A 350 19.18 0.93 18.06
N PRO A 351 18.88 -0.28 17.54
CA PRO A 351 19.84 -1.04 16.74
C PRO A 351 20.14 -0.34 15.40
N VAL A 352 21.38 -0.45 14.92
CA VAL A 352 21.80 0.07 13.63
C VAL A 352 21.57 -0.98 12.53
N ILE A 353 20.89 -0.59 11.46
CA ILE A 353 20.64 -1.44 10.29
C ILE A 353 21.75 -1.22 9.27
N VAL A 354 22.40 -2.31 8.85
CA VAL A 354 23.43 -2.31 7.82
C VAL A 354 22.90 -3.06 6.60
N ILE A 355 22.63 -2.33 5.53
CA ILE A 355 22.19 -2.91 4.26
C ILE A 355 23.41 -3.14 3.38
N VAL A 356 23.75 -4.41 3.13
CA VAL A 356 24.91 -4.77 2.32
C VAL A 356 24.51 -4.80 0.85
N VAL A 357 25.08 -3.88 0.07
CA VAL A 357 24.80 -3.69 -1.37
C VAL A 357 26.12 -3.77 -2.13
N GLY A 358 26.11 -4.15 -3.41
CA GLY A 358 27.33 -4.23 -4.21
C GLY A 358 27.12 -4.96 -5.53
N MET A 359 28.08 -4.87 -6.44
CA MET A 359 27.98 -5.53 -7.75
C MET A 359 27.99 -7.07 -7.64
N ALA A 360 27.52 -7.74 -8.70
CA ALA A 360 27.61 -9.19 -8.79
C ALA A 360 29.09 -9.64 -8.77
N GLY A 361 29.41 -10.62 -7.91
CA GLY A 361 30.77 -11.14 -7.76
C GLY A 361 31.68 -10.39 -6.78
N SER A 362 31.21 -9.30 -6.14
CA SER A 362 31.97 -8.60 -5.08
C SER A 362 32.07 -9.38 -3.77
N GLY A 363 31.27 -10.46 -3.63
CA GLY A 363 31.31 -11.35 -2.48
C GLY A 363 30.39 -10.95 -1.32
N LYS A 364 29.26 -10.26 -1.60
CA LYS A 364 28.26 -9.81 -0.61
C LYS A 364 27.89 -10.88 0.44
N THR A 365 27.39 -12.04 0.01
CA THR A 365 27.00 -13.13 0.93
C THR A 365 28.19 -13.70 1.71
N THR A 366 29.39 -13.74 1.13
CA THR A 366 30.62 -14.16 1.83
C THR A 366 31.04 -13.11 2.87
N PHE A 367 30.90 -11.83 2.54
CA PHE A 367 31.14 -10.73 3.45
C PHE A 367 30.13 -10.74 4.61
N MET A 368 28.85 -11.01 4.31
CA MET A 368 27.80 -11.20 5.31
C MET A 368 28.14 -12.34 6.28
N HIS A 369 28.58 -13.50 5.78
CA HIS A 369 29.03 -14.60 6.61
C HIS A 369 30.13 -14.20 7.59
N ARG A 370 31.10 -13.39 7.14
CA ARG A 370 32.18 -12.91 8.01
C ARG A 370 31.70 -11.86 9.01
N LEU A 371 30.78 -10.97 8.62
CA LEU A 371 30.14 -10.03 9.55
C LEU A 371 29.43 -10.77 10.68
N VAL A 372 28.63 -11.78 10.35
CA VAL A 372 27.91 -12.60 11.33
C VAL A 372 28.89 -13.32 12.26
N SER A 373 29.93 -13.94 11.70
CA SER A 373 30.98 -14.60 12.49
C SER A 373 31.67 -13.63 13.45
N HIS A 374 32.02 -12.43 12.99
CA HIS A 374 32.68 -11.41 13.81
C HIS A 374 31.78 -10.86 14.92
N THR A 375 30.49 -10.66 14.65
CA THR A 375 29.51 -10.27 15.68
C THR A 375 29.38 -11.33 16.75
N HIS A 376 29.40 -12.61 16.38
CA HIS A 376 29.36 -13.72 17.32
C HIS A 376 30.65 -13.83 18.16
N GLU A 377 31.82 -13.69 17.52
CA GLU A 377 33.14 -13.65 18.18
C GLU A 377 33.26 -12.48 19.17
N SER A 378 32.69 -11.33 18.84
CA SER A 378 32.77 -10.10 19.64
C SER A 378 31.62 -9.96 20.66
N ASN A 379 30.77 -10.98 20.79
CA ASN A 379 29.58 -11.01 21.66
C ASN A 379 28.60 -9.84 21.40
N ILE A 380 28.52 -9.38 20.16
CA ILE A 380 27.59 -8.37 19.68
C ILE A 380 26.29 -9.05 19.25
N ARG A 381 25.14 -8.50 19.65
CA ARG A 381 23.83 -9.11 19.37
C ARG A 381 23.36 -8.69 17.98
N GLY A 382 23.83 -9.42 16.97
CA GLY A 382 23.45 -9.24 15.57
C GLY A 382 22.15 -9.99 15.20
N TYR A 383 21.30 -9.34 14.42
CA TYR A 383 20.11 -9.95 13.81
C TYR A 383 20.30 -10.02 12.30
N VAL A 384 20.14 -11.20 11.70
CA VAL A 384 20.49 -11.41 10.29
C VAL A 384 19.23 -11.58 9.44
N MET A 385 19.15 -10.81 8.36
CA MET A 385 18.08 -10.87 7.38
C MET A 385 18.64 -11.17 5.99
N ASN A 386 18.09 -12.19 5.32
CA ASN A 386 18.39 -12.50 3.94
C ASN A 386 17.25 -12.04 3.02
N LEU A 387 17.54 -11.12 2.10
CA LEU A 387 16.62 -10.67 1.05
C LEU A 387 16.97 -11.23 -0.34
N ASP A 388 18.00 -12.08 -0.47
CA ASP A 388 18.33 -12.74 -1.73
C ASP A 388 17.59 -14.09 -1.88
N PRO A 389 16.59 -14.19 -2.78
CA PRO A 389 15.86 -15.44 -3.01
C PRO A 389 16.60 -16.43 -3.92
N ALA A 390 17.64 -16.00 -4.64
CA ALA A 390 18.36 -16.80 -5.62
C ALA A 390 19.54 -17.60 -5.03
N VAL A 391 19.89 -17.37 -3.76
CA VAL A 391 20.96 -18.11 -3.07
C VAL A 391 20.54 -19.55 -2.79
N MET A 392 21.32 -20.51 -3.30
CA MET A 392 21.06 -21.94 -3.11
C MET A 392 21.32 -22.43 -1.68
N THR A 393 22.45 -22.03 -1.09
CA THR A 393 22.86 -22.43 0.26
C THR A 393 23.41 -21.23 1.01
N LEU A 394 22.80 -20.87 2.14
CA LEU A 394 23.31 -19.83 3.01
C LEU A 394 24.40 -20.42 3.92
N PRO A 395 25.59 -19.82 3.98
CA PRO A 395 26.66 -20.27 4.87
C PRO A 395 26.46 -19.82 6.34
N PHE A 396 25.45 -18.99 6.62
CA PHE A 396 25.11 -18.48 7.96
C PHE A 396 23.63 -18.71 8.28
N GLY A 397 23.29 -18.72 9.58
CA GLY A 397 21.90 -18.81 10.04
C GLY A 397 21.20 -17.45 9.94
N ALA A 398 20.27 -17.29 9.01
CA ALA A 398 19.42 -16.11 8.92
C ALA A 398 18.25 -16.20 9.91
N ASN A 399 17.93 -15.09 10.60
CA ASN A 399 16.76 -15.01 11.47
C ASN A 399 15.48 -14.75 10.68
N ILE A 400 15.60 -14.00 9.58
CA ILE A 400 14.53 -13.76 8.61
C ILE A 400 15.08 -14.10 7.23
N ASP A 401 14.49 -15.09 6.57
CA ASP A 401 14.88 -15.49 5.22
C ASP A 401 13.69 -15.33 4.26
N ILE A 402 13.89 -14.56 3.19
CA ILE A 402 12.89 -14.39 2.13
C ILE A 402 12.46 -15.75 1.52
N ARG A 403 13.35 -16.76 1.55
CA ARG A 403 13.09 -18.10 1.01
C ARG A 403 12.05 -18.89 1.79
N ASP A 404 11.82 -18.55 3.06
CA ASP A 404 10.77 -19.17 3.89
C ASP A 404 9.38 -18.68 3.48
N THR A 405 9.30 -17.45 2.94
CA THR A 405 8.04 -16.81 2.55
C THR A 405 7.74 -17.01 1.06
N VAL A 406 8.77 -16.94 0.21
CA VAL A 406 8.63 -16.95 -1.25
C VAL A 406 9.54 -18.01 -1.87
N ARG A 407 8.94 -18.97 -2.58
CA ARG A 407 9.68 -20.00 -3.32
C ARG A 407 10.05 -19.50 -4.72
N TYR A 408 11.28 -19.02 -4.88
CA TYR A 408 11.83 -18.48 -6.13
C TYR A 408 11.51 -19.32 -7.38
N LYS A 409 11.74 -20.64 -7.33
CA LYS A 409 11.48 -21.55 -8.46
C LYS A 409 9.99 -21.66 -8.82
N GLU A 410 9.10 -21.53 -7.84
CA GLU A 410 7.65 -21.55 -8.09
C GLU A 410 7.19 -20.23 -8.70
N VAL A 411 7.73 -19.10 -8.22
CA VAL A 411 7.44 -17.76 -8.78
C VAL A 411 7.85 -17.69 -10.25
N MET A 412 9.05 -18.17 -10.60
CA MET A 412 9.48 -18.21 -12.00
C MET A 412 8.54 -19.03 -12.88
N LYS A 413 8.08 -20.20 -12.39
CA LYS A 413 7.17 -21.09 -13.15
C LYS A 413 5.75 -20.54 -13.26
N GLN A 414 5.21 -19.98 -12.18
CA GLN A 414 3.83 -19.48 -12.15
C GLN A 414 3.64 -18.23 -13.00
N PHE A 415 4.63 -17.35 -13.03
CA PHE A 415 4.57 -16.08 -13.76
C PHE A 415 5.34 -16.11 -15.09
N ASN A 416 5.93 -17.25 -15.47
CA ASN A 416 6.75 -17.42 -16.68
C ASN A 416 7.86 -16.36 -16.81
N LEU A 417 8.59 -16.12 -15.72
CA LEU A 417 9.59 -15.06 -15.61
C LEU A 417 11.02 -15.61 -15.71
N GLY A 418 11.90 -14.82 -16.31
CA GLY A 418 13.35 -15.04 -16.24
C GLY A 418 13.92 -14.80 -14.82
N PRO A 419 15.22 -15.07 -14.60
CA PRO A 419 15.83 -15.00 -13.27
C PRO A 419 15.65 -13.64 -12.57
N ASN A 420 15.87 -12.55 -13.29
CA ASN A 420 15.76 -11.18 -12.76
C ASN A 420 14.30 -10.82 -12.43
N GLY A 421 13.37 -11.22 -13.28
CA GLY A 421 11.94 -11.06 -13.03
C GLY A 421 11.49 -11.86 -11.81
N GLY A 422 12.00 -13.07 -11.64
CA GLY A 422 11.74 -13.91 -10.46
C GLY A 422 12.22 -13.26 -9.15
N ILE A 423 13.41 -12.64 -9.13
CA ILE A 423 13.92 -11.93 -7.95
C ILE A 423 13.05 -10.70 -7.65
N LEU A 424 12.76 -9.88 -8.66
CA LEU A 424 11.94 -8.68 -8.51
C LEU A 424 10.55 -9.00 -7.98
N THR A 425 9.86 -9.98 -8.58
CA THR A 425 8.53 -10.40 -8.12
C THR A 425 8.58 -10.97 -6.71
N SER A 426 9.64 -11.71 -6.35
CA SER A 426 9.81 -12.21 -4.99
C SER A 426 9.98 -11.09 -3.97
N LEU A 427 10.78 -10.06 -4.31
CA LEU A 427 10.91 -8.86 -3.48
C LEU A 427 9.60 -8.07 -3.38
N ASN A 428 8.84 -7.94 -4.47
CA ASN A 428 7.55 -7.24 -4.45
C ASN A 428 6.55 -7.95 -3.52
N LEU A 429 6.50 -9.28 -3.56
CA LEU A 429 5.67 -10.06 -2.65
C LEU A 429 6.13 -9.90 -1.20
N PHE A 430 7.44 -9.90 -0.95
CA PHE A 430 8.00 -9.71 0.38
C PHE A 430 7.73 -8.30 0.94
N ALA A 431 7.84 -7.26 0.11
CA ALA A 431 7.58 -5.88 0.47
C ALA A 431 6.14 -5.68 1.01
N THR A 432 5.16 -6.46 0.52
CA THR A 432 3.77 -6.38 1.03
C THR A 432 3.59 -6.81 2.49
N LYS A 433 4.55 -7.55 3.05
CA LYS A 433 4.55 -8.02 4.45
C LYS A 433 5.65 -7.37 5.29
N PHE A 434 6.30 -6.35 4.76
CA PHE A 434 7.49 -5.79 5.38
C PHE A 434 7.20 -5.07 6.71
N ASP A 435 5.98 -4.54 6.88
CA ASP A 435 5.54 -3.95 8.14
C ASP A 435 5.52 -4.96 9.30
N GLU A 436 5.18 -6.23 9.02
CA GLU A 436 5.24 -7.30 10.02
C GLU A 436 6.68 -7.57 10.45
N VAL A 437 7.60 -7.53 9.49
CA VAL A 437 9.05 -7.71 9.71
C VAL A 437 9.62 -6.58 10.57
N ILE A 438 9.27 -5.34 10.27
CA ILE A 438 9.65 -4.17 11.10
C ILE A 438 9.11 -4.34 12.52
N SER A 439 7.84 -4.72 12.67
CA SER A 439 7.22 -4.94 13.99
C SER A 439 7.94 -6.02 14.81
N VAL A 440 8.46 -7.06 14.15
CA VAL A 440 9.26 -8.11 14.81
C VAL A 440 10.62 -7.58 15.27
N ILE A 441 11.27 -6.75 14.46
CA ILE A 441 12.54 -6.11 14.81
C ILE A 441 12.34 -5.10 15.94
N GLU A 442 11.28 -4.28 15.90
CA GLU A 442 10.94 -3.33 16.97
C GLU A 442 10.72 -4.00 18.32
N LYS A 443 9.98 -5.12 18.35
CA LYS A 443 9.76 -5.90 19.58
C LYS A 443 11.07 -6.42 20.19
N ARG A 444 12.09 -6.61 19.37
CA ARG A 444 13.41 -7.11 19.76
C ARG A 444 14.48 -6.02 19.82
N ALA A 445 14.13 -4.77 19.52
CA ALA A 445 15.09 -3.68 19.38
C ALA A 445 15.90 -3.43 20.66
N ASP A 446 15.28 -3.60 21.84
CA ASP A 446 15.94 -3.46 23.14
C ASP A 446 17.05 -4.54 23.38
N GLN A 447 17.07 -5.60 22.58
CA GLN A 447 18.00 -6.73 22.71
C GLN A 447 19.01 -6.84 21.55
N LEU A 448 18.94 -5.93 20.58
CA LEU A 448 19.74 -6.00 19.36
C LEU A 448 20.66 -4.78 19.26
N ASP A 449 21.87 -5.02 18.78
CA ASP A 449 22.86 -3.97 18.55
C ASP A 449 22.93 -3.63 17.05
N TYR A 450 22.90 -4.65 16.19
CA TYR A 450 22.90 -4.49 14.72
C TYR A 450 21.89 -5.39 14.04
N VAL A 451 21.33 -4.91 12.92
CA VAL A 451 20.56 -5.72 11.97
C VAL A 451 21.33 -5.74 10.65
N LEU A 452 21.75 -6.92 10.22
CA LEU A 452 22.52 -7.11 8.99
C LEU A 452 21.60 -7.64 7.89
N VAL A 453 21.53 -6.93 6.77
CA VAL A 453 20.63 -7.24 5.66
C VAL A 453 21.45 -7.62 4.42
N ASP A 454 21.29 -8.85 3.94
CA ASP A 454 21.89 -9.33 2.68
C ASP A 454 20.94 -9.04 1.53
N THR A 455 21.45 -8.45 0.44
CA THR A 455 20.65 -8.04 -0.72
C THR A 455 20.97 -8.90 -1.96
N PRO A 456 20.06 -8.97 -2.94
CA PRO A 456 20.27 -9.76 -4.14
C PRO A 456 21.57 -9.48 -4.91
N GLY A 457 22.06 -10.50 -5.61
CA GLY A 457 23.26 -10.43 -6.46
C GLY A 457 23.28 -9.26 -7.46
N GLN A 458 22.13 -8.95 -8.07
CA GLN A 458 21.94 -7.80 -8.98
C GLN A 458 21.44 -6.60 -8.22
N ILE A 459 22.26 -5.55 -8.23
CA ILE A 459 22.03 -4.33 -7.46
C ILE A 459 20.82 -3.56 -7.99
N GLU A 460 20.60 -3.58 -9.30
CA GLU A 460 19.57 -2.79 -9.98
C GLU A 460 18.16 -3.21 -9.53
N ILE A 461 17.98 -4.51 -9.30
CA ILE A 461 16.70 -5.05 -8.82
C ILE A 461 16.38 -4.54 -7.41
N PHE A 462 17.37 -4.28 -6.57
CA PHE A 462 17.14 -3.76 -5.22
C PHE A 462 17.11 -2.23 -5.20
N THR A 463 18.12 -1.55 -5.71
CA THR A 463 18.22 -0.08 -5.57
C THR A 463 17.31 0.69 -6.51
N TRP A 464 16.90 0.10 -7.65
CA TRP A 464 16.03 0.77 -8.63
C TRP A 464 14.60 0.28 -8.67
N SER A 465 14.25 -0.75 -7.89
CA SER A 465 12.86 -1.17 -7.76
C SER A 465 12.10 -0.33 -6.73
N ALA A 466 10.80 -0.17 -6.96
CA ALA A 466 9.89 0.40 -5.98
C ALA A 466 9.91 -0.37 -4.65
N SER A 467 10.04 -1.70 -4.69
CA SER A 467 10.06 -2.53 -3.50
C SER A 467 11.31 -2.35 -2.65
N GLY A 468 12.48 -2.20 -3.27
CA GLY A 468 13.70 -1.90 -2.52
C GLY A 468 13.72 -0.48 -1.96
N ALA A 469 13.14 0.49 -2.68
CA ALA A 469 12.92 1.84 -2.15
C ALA A 469 12.01 1.82 -0.91
N ILE A 470 10.86 1.13 -0.99
CA ILE A 470 9.93 0.97 0.16
C ILE A 470 10.64 0.31 1.35
N ILE A 471 11.39 -0.77 1.13
CA ILE A 471 12.13 -1.47 2.18
C ILE A 471 13.17 -0.54 2.85
N THR A 472 13.92 0.19 2.03
CA THR A 472 14.99 1.08 2.50
C THR A 472 14.42 2.28 3.26
N GLU A 473 13.36 2.91 2.73
CA GLU A 473 12.65 4.01 3.38
C GLU A 473 11.99 3.57 4.68
N ALA A 474 11.36 2.40 4.71
CA ALA A 474 10.70 1.90 5.90
C ALA A 474 11.72 1.63 7.03
N PHE A 475 12.88 1.06 6.72
CA PHE A 475 13.98 0.95 7.68
C PHE A 475 14.50 2.32 8.13
N ALA A 476 14.79 3.20 7.17
CA ALA A 476 15.27 4.55 7.42
C ALA A 476 14.24 5.45 8.15
N SER A 477 12.97 5.07 8.23
CA SER A 477 11.96 5.83 8.97
C SER A 477 11.92 5.49 10.46
N THR A 478 12.43 4.31 10.83
CA THR A 478 12.25 3.70 12.16
C THR A 478 13.57 3.50 12.90
N PHE A 479 14.64 3.16 12.18
CA PHE A 479 15.95 2.79 12.71
C PHE A 479 17.10 3.54 12.02
N PRO A 480 18.21 3.80 12.73
CA PRO A 480 19.45 4.24 12.11
C PRO A 480 19.89 3.26 11.03
N THR A 481 19.94 3.70 9.77
CA THR A 481 20.18 2.83 8.62
C THR A 481 21.40 3.32 7.84
N VAL A 482 22.35 2.43 7.59
CA VAL A 482 23.60 2.69 6.88
C VAL A 482 23.71 1.70 5.71
N ILE A 483 24.15 2.18 4.56
CA ILE A 483 24.39 1.34 3.38
C ILE A 483 25.87 0.99 3.33
N ALA A 484 26.18 -0.31 3.30
CA ALA A 484 27.52 -0.82 3.09
C ALA A 484 27.68 -1.25 1.64
N TYR A 485 28.41 -0.47 0.84
CA TYR A 485 28.66 -0.77 -0.57
C TYR A 485 29.95 -1.56 -0.75
N VAL A 486 29.81 -2.83 -1.11
CA VAL A 486 30.90 -3.80 -1.23
C VAL A 486 31.48 -3.78 -2.65
N VAL A 487 32.73 -3.36 -2.73
CA VAL A 487 33.51 -3.24 -3.97
C VAL A 487 34.54 -4.35 -4.08
N ASP A 488 34.75 -4.89 -5.27
CA ASP A 488 35.74 -5.93 -5.53
C ASP A 488 37.13 -5.31 -5.80
N THR A 489 38.03 -5.33 -4.81
CA THR A 489 39.33 -4.63 -4.89
C THR A 489 40.18 -5.05 -6.09
N PRO A 490 40.38 -6.36 -6.39
CA PRO A 490 41.15 -6.80 -7.56
C PRO A 490 40.60 -6.31 -8.90
N ARG A 491 39.27 -6.18 -9.05
CA ARG A 491 38.67 -5.67 -10.30
C ARG A 491 38.77 -4.15 -10.39
N SER A 492 38.70 -3.47 -9.25
CA SER A 492 38.89 -2.03 -9.15
C SER A 492 40.34 -1.58 -9.31
N ALA A 493 41.30 -2.48 -9.49
CA ALA A 493 42.66 -2.12 -9.87
C ALA A 493 42.75 -1.44 -11.26
N SER A 494 41.74 -1.61 -12.12
CA SER A 494 41.60 -0.82 -13.34
C SER A 494 40.89 0.52 -13.03
N PRO A 495 41.49 1.67 -13.38
CA PRO A 495 40.90 3.00 -13.15
C PRO A 495 39.50 3.17 -13.72
N VAL A 496 39.22 2.62 -14.91
CA VAL A 496 37.89 2.69 -15.55
C VAL A 496 36.84 1.95 -14.72
N THR A 497 37.17 0.76 -14.23
CA THR A 497 36.26 -0.05 -13.39
C THR A 497 36.07 0.58 -12.01
N PHE A 498 37.14 1.15 -11.43
CA PHE A 498 37.05 1.90 -10.19
C PHE A 498 36.08 3.08 -10.32
N MET A 499 36.25 3.91 -11.35
CA MET A 499 35.38 5.04 -11.60
C MET A 499 33.91 4.62 -11.77
N SER A 500 33.63 3.59 -12.56
CA SER A 500 32.24 3.11 -12.73
C SER A 500 31.63 2.68 -11.39
N ASN A 501 32.37 1.95 -10.55
CA ASN A 501 31.90 1.55 -9.22
C ASN A 501 31.62 2.75 -8.32
N MET A 502 32.44 3.80 -8.43
CA MET A 502 32.27 5.02 -7.66
C MET A 502 31.08 5.85 -8.13
N LEU A 503 30.83 5.93 -9.44
CA LEU A 503 29.62 6.57 -9.98
C LEU A 503 28.35 5.82 -9.51
N TYR A 504 28.40 4.49 -9.45
CA TYR A 504 27.32 3.71 -8.85
C TYR A 504 27.12 4.01 -7.36
N ALA A 505 28.21 4.12 -6.60
CA ALA A 505 28.14 4.52 -5.19
C ALA A 505 27.49 5.90 -5.01
N CYS A 506 27.88 6.87 -5.85
CA CYS A 506 27.27 8.20 -5.91
C CYS A 506 25.78 8.14 -6.21
N SER A 507 25.39 7.39 -7.23
CA SER A 507 23.99 7.21 -7.60
C SER A 507 23.15 6.61 -6.45
N ILE A 508 23.70 5.63 -5.72
CA ILE A 508 23.02 5.02 -4.56
C ILE A 508 22.88 6.03 -3.42
N LEU A 509 23.93 6.81 -3.14
CA LEU A 509 23.90 7.83 -2.08
C LEU A 509 22.79 8.86 -2.35
N TYR A 510 22.75 9.44 -3.56
CA TYR A 510 21.73 10.43 -3.91
C TYR A 510 20.32 9.87 -3.93
N LYS A 511 20.18 8.61 -4.39
CA LYS A 511 18.88 7.95 -4.46
C LYS A 511 18.32 7.61 -3.09
N THR A 512 19.14 7.01 -2.22
CA THR A 512 18.70 6.54 -0.89
C THR A 512 18.75 7.65 0.16
N ARG A 513 19.60 8.66 -0.05
CA ARG A 513 19.90 9.75 0.88
C ARG A 513 20.39 9.25 2.25
N LEU A 514 20.92 8.03 2.31
CA LEU A 514 21.44 7.41 3.53
C LEU A 514 22.96 7.45 3.56
N PRO A 515 23.61 7.48 4.75
CA PRO A 515 25.05 7.37 4.83
C PRO A 515 25.57 6.09 4.19
N LEU A 516 26.58 6.26 3.33
CA LEU A 516 27.20 5.19 2.55
C LEU A 516 28.62 4.93 3.05
N VAL A 517 28.92 3.67 3.36
CA VAL A 517 30.27 3.20 3.68
C VAL A 517 30.78 2.33 2.54
N LEU A 518 31.91 2.71 1.95
CA LEU A 518 32.59 1.93 0.92
C LEU A 518 33.44 0.84 1.56
N ALA A 519 33.13 -0.42 1.27
CA ALA A 519 33.86 -1.59 1.76
C ALA A 519 34.62 -2.27 0.61
N PHE A 520 35.93 -2.04 0.54
CA PHE A 520 36.81 -2.69 -0.42
C PHE A 520 37.10 -4.13 0.02
N ASN A 521 36.42 -5.09 -0.59
CA ASN A 521 36.53 -6.51 -0.25
C ASN A 521 37.70 -7.19 -0.98
N LYS A 522 38.16 -8.32 -0.45
CA LYS A 522 39.28 -9.14 -0.97
C LYS A 522 40.66 -8.47 -0.87
N ILE A 523 40.90 -7.75 0.23
CA ILE A 523 42.22 -7.15 0.50
C ILE A 523 43.35 -8.17 0.65
N ASP A 524 43.00 -9.45 0.83
CA ASP A 524 43.92 -10.59 0.83
C ASP A 524 44.49 -10.91 -0.56
N VAL A 525 43.79 -10.52 -1.63
CA VAL A 525 44.22 -10.73 -3.02
C VAL A 525 44.91 -9.50 -3.59
N ALA A 526 44.37 -8.31 -3.34
CA ALA A 526 44.95 -7.04 -3.77
C ALA A 526 44.80 -5.99 -2.67
N GLN A 527 45.87 -5.26 -2.35
CA GLN A 527 45.81 -4.22 -1.31
C GLN A 527 44.96 -3.05 -1.78
N HIS A 528 44.12 -2.50 -0.91
CA HIS A 528 43.19 -1.40 -1.22
C HIS A 528 43.83 -0.01 -1.17
N GLN A 529 45.14 0.09 -0.88
CA GLN A 529 45.83 1.37 -0.70
C GLN A 529 45.80 2.24 -1.95
N PHE A 530 45.94 1.66 -3.15
CA PHE A 530 45.84 2.40 -4.40
C PHE A 530 44.48 3.10 -4.56
N ALA A 531 43.39 2.49 -4.06
CA ALA A 531 42.06 3.05 -4.16
C ALA A 531 41.88 4.22 -3.18
N LEU A 532 42.49 4.13 -1.99
CA LEU A 532 42.54 5.24 -1.04
C LEU A 532 43.35 6.42 -1.60
N GLU A 533 44.52 6.12 -2.16
CA GLU A 533 45.38 7.13 -2.82
C GLU A 533 44.63 7.83 -3.96
N TRP A 534 43.90 7.10 -4.80
CA TRP A 534 43.09 7.69 -5.87
C TRP A 534 41.89 8.52 -5.39
N MET A 535 41.39 8.28 -4.18
CA MET A 535 40.30 9.07 -3.58
C MET A 535 40.82 10.33 -2.88
N GLU A 536 42.05 10.31 -2.37
CA GLU A 536 42.67 11.44 -1.66
C GLU A 536 43.47 12.34 -2.60
N ASP A 537 44.10 11.79 -3.63
CA ASP A 537 44.99 12.48 -4.55
C ASP A 537 44.53 12.35 -6.00
N PHE A 538 43.89 13.42 -6.47
CA PHE A 538 43.44 13.60 -7.84
C PHE A 538 44.55 13.42 -8.90
N GLU A 539 45.77 13.88 -8.63
CA GLU A 539 46.86 13.83 -9.63
C GLU A 539 47.30 12.39 -9.88
N THR A 540 47.33 11.57 -8.82
CA THR A 540 47.64 10.14 -8.94
C THR A 540 46.58 9.38 -9.72
N PHE A 541 45.30 9.69 -9.50
CA PHE A 541 44.20 9.08 -10.23
C PHE A 541 44.21 9.50 -11.71
N GLN A 542 44.42 10.77 -11.99
CA GLN A 542 44.51 11.27 -13.36
C GLN A 542 45.71 10.67 -14.12
N ALA A 543 46.86 10.52 -13.47
CA ALA A 543 48.02 9.85 -14.05
C ALA A 543 47.74 8.37 -14.36
N ALA A 544 47.01 7.67 -13.48
CA ALA A 544 46.60 6.28 -13.69
C ALA A 544 45.61 6.14 -14.86
N VAL A 545 44.64 7.05 -14.99
CA VAL A 545 43.69 7.09 -16.13
C VAL A 545 44.41 7.39 -17.45
N ASN A 546 45.40 8.28 -17.44
CA ASN A 546 46.19 8.62 -18.63
C ASN A 546 47.10 7.48 -19.10
N ALA A 547 47.51 6.59 -18.18
CA ALA A 547 48.26 5.40 -18.52
C ALA A 547 47.42 4.35 -19.26
N ASP A 548 46.09 4.36 -19.08
CA ASP A 548 45.15 3.48 -19.78
C ASP A 548 44.74 4.08 -21.13
N SER A 549 45.27 3.56 -22.24
CA SER A 549 45.04 4.06 -23.61
C SER A 549 43.66 3.69 -24.20
N SER A 550 42.64 3.48 -23.38
CA SER A 550 41.29 3.09 -23.82
C SER A 550 40.45 4.32 -24.21
N TYR A 551 39.49 4.18 -25.14
CA TYR A 551 38.57 5.26 -25.51
C TYR A 551 37.79 5.84 -24.31
N SER A 552 37.57 5.01 -23.28
CA SER A 552 36.93 5.38 -22.01
C SER A 552 37.76 6.31 -21.12
N SER A 553 39.05 6.53 -21.42
CA SER A 553 39.93 7.39 -20.63
C SER A 553 39.57 8.87 -20.73
N ASN A 554 39.10 9.36 -21.89
CA ASN A 554 38.69 10.76 -22.06
C ASN A 554 37.47 11.11 -21.17
N LEU A 555 36.48 10.22 -21.11
CA LEU A 555 35.33 10.38 -20.22
C LEU A 555 35.75 10.30 -18.76
N ALA A 556 36.64 9.35 -18.44
CA ALA A 556 37.14 9.19 -17.08
C ALA A 556 37.94 10.41 -16.58
N GLN A 557 38.69 11.04 -17.49
CA GLN A 557 39.45 12.24 -17.23
C GLN A 557 38.56 13.47 -17.02
N SER A 558 37.38 13.51 -17.63
CA SER A 558 36.42 14.60 -17.47
C SER A 558 35.63 14.46 -16.16
N LEU A 559 35.30 13.22 -15.78
CA LEU A 559 34.53 12.92 -14.57
C LEU A 559 35.39 12.89 -13.29
N SER A 560 36.71 12.71 -13.40
CA SER A 560 37.60 12.64 -12.23
C SER A 560 37.56 13.89 -11.35
N LEU A 561 37.39 15.07 -11.95
CA LEU A 561 37.33 16.34 -11.20
C LEU A 561 36.04 16.46 -10.38
N VAL A 562 34.92 16.00 -10.93
CA VAL A 562 33.62 15.99 -10.24
C VAL A 562 33.63 15.00 -9.07
N LEU A 563 34.39 13.91 -9.21
CA LEU A 563 34.44 12.84 -8.24
C LEU A 563 35.38 13.14 -7.04
N ASP A 564 36.36 14.04 -7.19
CA ASP A 564 37.27 14.44 -6.10
C ASP A 564 36.53 15.09 -4.90
N GLU A 565 35.59 16.00 -5.18
CA GLU A 565 34.79 16.65 -4.13
C GLU A 565 33.87 15.66 -3.43
N PHE A 566 33.40 14.65 -4.17
CA PHE A 566 32.56 13.58 -3.67
C PHE A 566 33.32 12.61 -2.77
N TYR A 567 34.57 12.26 -3.12
CA TYR A 567 35.38 11.31 -2.36
C TYR A 567 35.78 11.79 -0.98
N LYS A 568 35.98 13.10 -0.79
CA LYS A 568 36.33 13.69 0.51
C LYS A 568 35.32 13.40 1.63
N ASN A 569 34.05 13.18 1.26
CA ASN A 569 32.97 12.95 2.23
C ASN A 569 32.63 11.46 2.39
N LEU A 570 33.24 10.56 1.62
CA LEU A 570 32.96 9.14 1.67
C LEU A 570 33.87 8.42 2.65
N ARG A 571 33.26 7.68 3.59
CA ARG A 571 34.02 6.75 4.45
C ARG A 571 34.35 5.49 3.67
N SER A 572 35.64 5.15 3.60
CA SER A 572 36.13 3.96 2.93
C SER A 572 36.95 3.09 3.88
N VAL A 573 36.77 1.77 3.77
CA VAL A 573 37.45 0.78 4.60
C VAL A 573 37.81 -0.46 3.77
N GLY A 574 39.03 -0.96 3.97
CA GLY A 574 39.46 -2.23 3.39
C GLY A 574 39.07 -3.41 4.27
N VAL A 575 38.43 -4.42 3.69
CA VAL A 575 37.97 -5.62 4.39
C VAL A 575 38.32 -6.90 3.62
N SER A 576 38.59 -7.99 4.34
CA SER A 576 38.70 -9.31 3.74
C SER A 576 37.65 -10.23 4.33
N ALA A 577 36.70 -10.67 3.50
CA ALA A 577 35.71 -11.64 3.90
C ALA A 577 36.31 -13.01 4.27
N VAL A 578 37.50 -13.36 3.75
CA VAL A 578 38.16 -14.65 4.01
C VAL A 578 39.03 -14.61 5.25
N THR A 579 39.91 -13.61 5.36
CA THR A 579 40.88 -13.52 6.46
C THR A 579 40.32 -12.79 7.68
N GLY A 580 39.25 -12.00 7.52
CA GLY A 580 38.66 -11.18 8.58
C GLY A 580 39.44 -9.91 8.91
N ALA A 581 40.46 -9.56 8.12
CA ALA A 581 41.20 -8.31 8.27
C ALA A 581 40.28 -7.09 7.98
N GLY A 582 40.47 -6.01 8.75
CA GLY A 582 39.73 -4.75 8.59
C GLY A 582 38.29 -4.70 9.14
N MET A 583 37.79 -5.80 9.73
CA MET A 583 36.41 -5.86 10.23
C MET A 583 36.14 -4.90 11.40
N LYS A 584 37.13 -4.69 12.29
CA LYS A 584 36.99 -3.73 13.41
C LYS A 584 36.85 -2.30 12.90
N ASP A 585 37.65 -1.94 11.91
CA ASP A 585 37.62 -0.62 11.29
C ASP A 585 36.30 -0.39 10.55
N PHE A 586 35.76 -1.45 9.92
CA PHE A 586 34.43 -1.42 9.33
C PHE A 586 33.33 -1.12 10.36
N PHE A 587 33.29 -1.81 11.50
CA PHE A 587 32.28 -1.52 12.54
C PHE A 587 32.42 -0.12 13.14
N ASN A 588 33.65 0.37 13.33
CA ASN A 588 33.90 1.76 13.75
C ASN A 588 33.37 2.77 12.72
N ALA A 589 33.56 2.51 11.42
CA ALA A 589 33.02 3.35 10.36
C ALA A 589 31.48 3.32 10.31
N ILE A 590 30.86 2.17 10.59
CA ILE A 590 29.40 2.05 10.69
C ILE A 590 28.84 2.85 11.88
N GLU A 591 29.51 2.82 13.04
CA GLU A 591 29.08 3.63 14.19
C GLU A 591 29.16 5.13 13.89
N ALA A 592 30.27 5.59 13.30
CA ALA A 592 30.41 6.99 12.89
C ALA A 592 29.33 7.41 11.86
N SER A 593 28.99 6.53 10.92
CA SER A 593 27.92 6.75 9.95
C SER A 593 26.53 6.71 10.57
N ALA A 594 26.32 5.95 11.64
CA ALA A 594 25.07 5.95 12.38
C ALA A 594 24.87 7.25 13.17
N ASP A 595 25.95 7.85 13.69
CA ASP A 595 25.90 9.16 14.35
C ASP A 595 25.59 10.27 13.33
N GLU A 596 26.25 10.26 12.16
CA GLU A 596 25.94 11.18 11.06
C GLU A 596 24.49 11.05 10.57
N TYR A 597 23.97 9.82 10.48
CA TYR A 597 22.57 9.57 10.16
C TYR A 597 21.63 10.28 11.17
N MET A 598 21.96 10.23 12.46
CA MET A 598 21.15 10.83 13.53
C MET A 598 21.18 12.36 13.51
N GLU A 599 22.30 12.96 13.08
CA GLU A 599 22.47 14.41 13.00
C GLU A 599 21.87 15.01 11.72
N THR A 600 22.20 14.44 10.55
CA THR A 600 21.85 15.03 9.26
C THR A 600 20.52 14.51 8.73
N TYR A 601 20.36 13.19 8.65
CA TYR A 601 19.20 12.59 7.99
C TYR A 601 17.94 12.66 8.84
N LYS A 602 18.04 12.36 10.14
CA LYS A 602 16.89 12.44 11.04
C LYS A 602 16.35 13.86 11.16
N ALA A 603 17.22 14.87 11.19
CA ALA A 603 16.81 16.28 11.23
C ALA A 603 16.06 16.70 9.95
N ASP A 604 16.53 16.26 8.77
CA ASP A 604 15.83 16.50 7.49
C ASP A 604 14.48 15.77 7.43
N LEU A 605 14.42 14.52 7.92
CA LEU A 605 13.19 13.73 7.97
C LEU A 605 12.16 14.32 8.94
N ASP A 606 12.59 14.75 10.12
CA ASP A 606 11.72 15.40 11.11
C ASP A 606 11.26 16.78 10.60
N LYS A 607 12.10 17.52 9.89
CA LYS A 607 11.73 18.79 9.22
C LYS A 607 10.66 18.55 8.16
N ARG A 608 10.79 17.52 7.30
CA ARG A 608 9.76 17.15 6.30
C ARG A 608 8.46 16.70 6.95
N ARG A 609 8.52 15.92 8.04
CA ARG A 609 7.32 15.53 8.79
C ARG A 609 6.63 16.75 9.40
N ALA A 610 7.41 17.66 9.99
CA ALA A 610 6.90 18.88 10.60
C ALA A 610 6.32 19.84 9.54
N GLU A 611 6.96 19.98 8.38
CA GLU A 611 6.46 20.81 7.27
C GLU A 611 5.16 20.26 6.69
N LYS A 612 5.08 18.94 6.47
CA LYS A 612 3.84 18.27 6.07
C LYS A 612 2.72 18.47 7.09
N GLN A 613 3.03 18.33 8.39
CA GLN A 613 2.06 18.60 9.46
C GLN A 613 1.69 20.08 9.53
N ARG A 614 2.63 21.00 9.30
CA ARG A 614 2.38 22.44 9.32
C ARG A 614 1.48 22.85 8.15
N LEU A 615 1.70 22.32 6.96
CA LEU A 615 0.84 22.53 5.79
C LEU A 615 -0.58 21.98 6.04
N GLU A 616 -0.70 20.79 6.63
CA GLU A 616 -1.99 20.22 7.04
C GLU A 616 -2.69 21.09 8.12
N GLU A 617 -1.93 21.66 9.05
CA GLU A 617 -2.45 22.56 10.09
C GLU A 617 -2.78 23.97 9.60
N GLU A 618 -2.00 24.53 8.68
CA GLU A 618 -2.26 25.79 7.98
C GLU A 618 -3.53 25.65 7.15
N HIS A 619 -3.64 24.58 6.35
CA HIS A 619 -4.86 24.28 5.61
C HIS A 619 -6.08 24.06 6.55
N ARG A 620 -5.87 23.49 7.75
CA ARG A 620 -6.91 23.37 8.78
C ARG A 620 -7.28 24.72 9.40
N LYS A 621 -6.30 25.59 9.67
CA LYS A 621 -6.48 26.92 10.24
C LYS A 621 -7.15 27.87 9.24
N GLU A 622 -6.75 27.88 7.98
CA GLU A 622 -7.38 28.64 6.91
C GLU A 622 -8.85 28.25 6.77
N ASN A 623 -9.15 26.95 6.81
CA ASN A 623 -10.53 26.48 6.82
C ASN A 623 -11.30 26.98 8.05
N MET A 624 -10.69 26.96 9.25
CA MET A 624 -11.34 27.47 10.47
C MET A 624 -11.47 29.00 10.51
N GLU A 625 -10.52 29.75 9.96
CA GLU A 625 -10.52 31.20 9.95
C GLU A 625 -11.52 31.76 8.93
N LYS A 626 -11.67 31.07 7.79
CA LYS A 626 -12.75 31.30 6.85
C LYS A 626 -14.11 31.10 7.51
N LEU A 627 -14.29 29.99 8.24
CA LEU A 627 -15.46 29.71 9.09
C LEU A 627 -15.71 30.81 10.14
N ARG A 628 -14.65 31.31 10.80
CA ARG A 628 -14.76 32.34 11.84
C ARG A 628 -15.13 33.72 11.28
N LYS A 629 -14.58 34.12 10.14
CA LYS A 629 -14.96 35.37 9.45
C LYS A 629 -16.41 35.35 9.00
N ASP A 630 -16.91 34.19 8.57
CA ASP A 630 -18.31 33.99 8.22
C ASP A 630 -19.23 34.05 9.46
N MET A 631 -18.75 33.61 10.63
CA MET A 631 -19.47 33.75 11.92
C MET A 631 -19.46 35.16 12.50
N GLU A 632 -18.34 35.92 12.42
CA GLU A 632 -18.28 37.28 12.99
C GLU A 632 -19.08 38.31 12.17
N LYS A 633 -19.23 38.08 10.86
CA LYS A 633 -20.14 38.88 10.00
C LYS A 633 -21.63 38.64 10.31
N SER A 634 -21.98 37.56 10.99
CA SER A 634 -23.35 37.23 11.39
C SER A 634 -23.53 37.44 12.90
N ARG A 635 -24.02 38.62 13.31
CA ARG A 635 -24.28 38.99 14.72
C ARG A 635 -25.38 38.13 15.37
N GLY A 636 -25.06 36.89 15.72
CA GLY A 636 -25.84 36.08 16.67
C GLY A 636 -27.13 35.44 16.12
N GLU A 637 -27.29 35.30 14.81
CA GLU A 637 -28.27 34.35 14.23
C GLU A 637 -27.58 33.05 13.81
N THR A 638 -28.29 31.94 13.97
CA THR A 638 -27.86 30.56 13.64
C THR A 638 -27.24 30.48 12.26
N VAL A 639 -25.91 30.33 12.23
CA VAL A 639 -25.14 30.14 11.00
C VAL A 639 -25.39 28.73 10.49
N VAL A 640 -26.29 28.62 9.52
CA VAL A 640 -26.42 27.43 8.68
C VAL A 640 -25.12 27.31 7.90
N LEU A 641 -24.38 26.21 8.12
CA LEU A 641 -23.27 25.81 7.26
C LEU A 641 -23.83 25.38 5.89
N SER A 642 -24.20 26.37 5.09
CA SER A 642 -24.57 26.23 3.69
C SER A 642 -23.38 26.63 2.83
N THR A 643 -22.57 25.67 2.39
CA THR A 643 -21.81 25.86 1.14
C THR A 643 -22.81 25.73 0.00
N GLY A 644 -23.47 26.85 -0.29
CA GLY A 644 -24.73 26.94 -1.01
C GLY A 644 -24.64 26.93 -2.53
N LEU A 645 -25.83 26.73 -3.10
CA LEU A 645 -26.21 27.09 -4.46
C LEU A 645 -27.16 28.31 -4.41
N LYS A 646 -26.80 29.36 -5.17
CA LYS A 646 -27.65 30.21 -6.04
C LYS A 646 -28.56 31.25 -5.37
N ASP A 647 -28.80 32.46 -5.91
CA ASP A 647 -28.86 32.99 -7.30
C ASP A 647 -28.50 34.52 -7.39
N LYS A 648 -28.09 34.93 -8.61
CA LYS A 648 -28.22 36.23 -9.39
C LYS A 648 -28.43 37.59 -8.66
N ASP A 649 -27.84 38.75 -9.03
CA ASP A 649 -27.64 39.39 -10.34
C ASP A 649 -26.62 40.58 -10.31
N GLU A 650 -26.04 40.87 -11.48
CA GLU A 650 -25.50 42.13 -12.07
C GLU A 650 -24.27 42.95 -11.54
N ARG A 651 -23.34 43.13 -12.50
CA ARG A 651 -22.46 44.29 -12.88
C ARG A 651 -21.19 44.64 -12.06
N GLY A 652 -20.06 44.66 -12.79
CA GLY A 652 -18.96 45.62 -12.56
C GLY A 652 -17.54 45.09 -12.81
N LYS A 653 -16.82 45.71 -13.75
CA LYS A 653 -15.40 45.51 -14.12
C LYS A 653 -14.39 45.77 -12.98
N ALA A 654 -13.20 45.17 -13.13
CA ALA A 654 -11.83 45.70 -12.97
C ALA A 654 -10.93 44.75 -12.14
N MET A 655 -9.85 44.22 -12.74
CA MET A 655 -8.42 44.55 -12.46
C MET A 655 -7.93 44.05 -11.10
N MET A 656 -6.73 43.53 -10.88
CA MET A 656 -5.55 43.07 -11.64
C MET A 656 -4.63 42.42 -10.57
N ASP A 657 -3.51 41.84 -10.99
CA ASP A 657 -2.33 41.41 -10.21
C ASP A 657 -2.46 40.00 -9.59
N GLU A 658 -1.94 38.93 -10.21
CA GLU A 658 -0.51 38.57 -10.46
C GLU A 658 0.29 38.47 -9.16
N ASP A 659 0.66 37.24 -8.81
CA ASP A 659 1.99 36.90 -8.30
C ASP A 659 2.32 35.47 -8.78
N GLU A 660 3.41 35.40 -9.53
CA GLU A 660 4.05 34.24 -10.14
C GLU A 660 4.77 33.40 -9.06
N GLU A 661 4.71 32.07 -9.16
CA GLU A 661 5.76 31.21 -8.61
C GLU A 661 6.25 30.30 -9.75
N ASP A 662 7.53 30.52 -10.08
CA ASP A 662 8.32 29.82 -11.09
C ASP A 662 8.44 28.33 -10.77
N GLU A 663 7.88 27.47 -11.63
CA GLU A 663 8.34 26.08 -11.77
C GLU A 663 9.06 25.94 -13.11
N VAL A 664 10.35 25.59 -13.00
CA VAL A 664 11.26 25.33 -14.11
C VAL A 664 10.70 24.18 -14.96
N GLU A 665 10.41 24.49 -16.22
CA GLU A 665 10.07 23.54 -17.27
C GLU A 665 11.28 22.62 -17.54
N GLU A 666 11.13 21.31 -17.33
CA GLU A 666 11.95 20.31 -18.03
C GLU A 666 11.15 19.85 -19.27
N GLU A 667 11.58 20.33 -20.44
CA GLU A 667 11.11 19.89 -21.75
C GLU A 667 11.61 18.46 -22.04
N ASP A 668 10.74 17.46 -21.91
CA ASP A 668 10.97 16.16 -22.56
C ASP A 668 10.51 16.24 -24.03
N GLU A 669 11.46 16.54 -24.92
CA GLU A 669 11.31 16.35 -26.37
C GLU A 669 11.06 14.87 -26.69
N VAL A 670 9.83 14.55 -27.06
CA VAL A 670 9.47 13.26 -27.66
C VAL A 670 10.04 13.20 -29.08
N PHE A 671 11.17 12.52 -29.25
CA PHE A 671 11.61 12.05 -30.56
C PHE A 671 10.62 10.99 -31.09
N SER A 672 9.90 11.35 -32.14
CA SER A 672 9.21 10.41 -33.01
C SER A 672 10.23 9.76 -33.95
N GLU A 673 10.57 8.50 -33.72
CA GLU A 673 11.23 7.69 -34.74
C GLU A 673 10.17 6.96 -35.56
N ASP A 674 9.99 7.45 -36.79
CA ASP A 674 9.41 6.74 -37.91
C ASP A 674 10.34 5.58 -38.28
N GLU A 675 9.93 4.33 -38.08
CA GLU A 675 10.55 3.18 -38.75
C GLU A 675 9.74 2.82 -39.99
N GLU A 676 10.23 3.34 -41.13
CA GLU A 676 9.94 2.84 -42.46
C GLU A 676 10.42 1.39 -42.61
N GLY A 677 9.57 0.56 -43.22
CA GLY A 677 9.89 -0.81 -43.56
C GLY A 677 10.99 -0.90 -44.62
N ILE A 678 11.91 -1.82 -44.41
CA ILE A 678 12.80 -2.34 -45.44
C ILE A 678 12.72 -3.87 -45.38
N ASP A 679 12.18 -4.44 -46.47
CA ASP A 679 12.25 -5.84 -46.85
C ASP A 679 13.70 -6.25 -47.05
N GLU A 680 14.14 -7.37 -46.45
CA GLU A 680 15.12 -8.26 -47.07
C GLU A 680 14.72 -9.71 -46.79
N ASP A 681 14.21 -10.35 -47.84
CA ASP A 681 14.17 -11.79 -48.04
C ASP A 681 15.59 -12.37 -48.02
N GLU A 682 15.79 -13.51 -47.35
CA GLU A 682 16.54 -14.67 -47.90
C GLU A 682 16.51 -15.87 -46.92
N ASP A 683 15.69 -16.85 -47.29
CA ASP A 683 15.97 -18.30 -47.42
C ASP A 683 16.48 -19.20 -46.28
N GLU A 684 15.67 -20.26 -46.10
CA GLU A 684 16.00 -21.68 -45.89
C GLU A 684 16.89 -22.11 -44.69
N GLU A 685 16.32 -22.87 -43.75
CA GLU A 685 16.38 -24.34 -43.88
C GLU A 685 15.50 -25.08 -42.85
N VAL A 686 15.01 -26.22 -43.35
CA VAL A 686 14.04 -27.12 -42.76
C VAL A 686 14.70 -28.05 -41.75
N GLY A 687 14.18 -28.10 -40.52
CA GLY A 687 14.50 -29.11 -39.52
C GLY A 687 13.24 -29.77 -38.95
N ARG A 688 12.55 -30.60 -39.75
CA ARG A 688 11.50 -31.51 -39.25
C ARG A 688 12.12 -32.54 -38.31
N PHE A 689 11.51 -32.75 -37.15
CA PHE A 689 11.28 -34.11 -36.65
C PHE A 689 9.97 -34.17 -35.86
N SER A 690 9.06 -35.05 -36.31
CA SER A 690 7.93 -35.54 -35.55
C SER A 690 8.16 -37.01 -35.21
N PHE A 691 8.31 -37.31 -33.92
CA PHE A 691 7.69 -38.39 -33.13
C PHE A 691 8.43 -38.55 -31.81
#